data_AF-A0A7V6NJK3-F1
#
_entry.id   AF-A0A7V6NJK3-F1
#
_cell.length_a   1.000
_cell.length_b   1.000
_cell.length_c   1.000
_cell.angle_alpha   90.00
_cell.angle_beta   90.00
_cell.angle_gamma   90.00
#
_symmetry.space_group_name_H-M   'P 1'
#
loop_
_entity.id
_entity.type
_entity.pdbx_description
1 polymer ?
#
loop_
_entity_poly.entity_id
_entity_poly.type
_entity_poly.pdbx_seq_one_letter_code
_entity_poly.pdbx_strand_id
1 'polypeptide(L)'
;MAKRSFAKVGVKGKPYTIVIITVLVVLLSLVAVFGIRLGGQTQVAGARDIRFGIDIRGGVEAVFTPQGFDGTPTPEQMDAASRIINQRLDNRQILDRDVIIGRDSDRIIVRFPWRADESEFNPEEALRELGEMALLTFREPDGTIALTGADIKQARFAMDHDQQRPVILLELLEQGRDKFAEVTTRLSVRQEILAIYMDDEVISSPSVSVPILDGKAEISGQFTTESAANLAQTINAGALPFALKATSSSTISPSLGQDSLKVMTLSGIVALLVLSIFMLVYYRLTGFVACLSLYTQVAGILLAISIPQQTLTLQGIAGIILSLGMGVDANVILSERIKEELNEGHSLPVALSNGFTRAFSSVFDGNVTVAIAAAMLMFFGSGTTLSFGYSLLVGVIMNGITGVWLSRLMIGSLASSKYFRNPWLYGKKKSTATKKSKVFDYCKNTRLFVLVPAILIVIGSIFSIIKGVNLDIDFRGGSIINYGYVGEIDLEEASSLVSDEIDRQVSAQSVVSRADQRTEISLNIAGNESMTPEQLDQVTRVLSQAYPQAKMKLSSSQLVDPLIGKEMLINGFKAIILASALIIIYIWFSFRSMSGPSAGVMAMLALLHDILVVFFFVVLSGKAMNETIIAVILTILGYSINDTIVVYDRIRENIRLTGGVVPLDELVNKSIRQSLSRSINTSVATFLAVAVAYVFGSLYSLSSITEFALPMMFGIVAGTYSSLFLASPLWVRWKQRGGRTGYHSGTKAVALLLALLTGLSVLWLSATTVYATEDITTLDTTETEEATQSTSDEDSKTTVLSTTTSIKEVKIDDSTDYWPTLEQLSAKAYCVVEADTMEVIVELNAHTKLPMASTTKILTALTVIGHPDFSPERVVTASKEATQLPSEVAARVGLKEGEQLTTEECLYAMMVHSANDCANVLAENYSPLATGTALEKREAFCVAATKYARSLGATNTAITNPSGFTTEEHHSTAYDLTLLANEGLKNDFFRKLVTTSFYRMPATNMHPVAGWKILCNTNKLVLTSPSFYGSSYFKSYDGVKTGTTNLAGYCLVGAATSHDERQLIGAILGAELKVNDIGLGINVLMRSLLEAGAEKLGLTPGEKDNGNFGLAFSPSSPLPSRPGINKITETTDTTSEVSADDSLKNFEQETEREMVKTEIDKQSESMIAHTQATNKDSGLSLSTIGWLLIILIMFSLLIVLIILGLSIRKDKKRRQNHNR
;
A
#
# COMPACT_ATOMS: atom_id res chain seq x y z
N MET A 1 -11.97 19.18 0.85
CA MET A 1 -13.31 19.69 0.50
C MET A 1 -14.45 18.73 0.86
N ALA A 2 -14.35 17.42 0.59
CA ALA A 2 -15.42 16.43 0.89
C ALA A 2 -15.94 16.47 2.35
N LYS A 3 -15.08 16.48 3.37
CA LYS A 3 -15.50 16.59 4.80
C LYS A 3 -16.32 17.85 5.12
N ARG A 4 -16.03 19.00 4.47
CA ARG A 4 -16.76 20.27 4.70
C ARG A 4 -18.11 20.31 3.97
N SER A 5 -18.23 19.67 2.80
CA SER A 5 -19.51 19.45 2.12
C SER A 5 -20.39 18.48 2.91
N PHE A 6 -19.80 17.38 3.42
CA PHE A 6 -20.49 16.39 4.24
C PHE A 6 -21.07 16.93 5.56
N ALA A 7 -20.44 17.93 6.18
CA ALA A 7 -20.91 18.53 7.43
C ALA A 7 -21.98 19.63 7.26
N LYS A 8 -22.08 20.26 6.08
CA LYS A 8 -23.02 21.38 5.82
C LYS A 8 -24.43 20.94 5.44
N VAL A 9 -24.59 19.74 4.89
CA VAL A 9 -25.92 19.21 4.54
C VAL A 9 -26.55 18.58 5.78
N GLY A 10 -27.30 19.36 6.54
CA GLY A 10 -28.09 18.83 7.67
C GLY A 10 -28.96 17.65 7.26
N VAL A 11 -29.35 16.82 8.24
CA VAL A 11 -30.26 15.66 8.09
C VAL A 11 -31.68 16.16 7.75
N LYS A 12 -31.85 16.87 6.63
CA LYS A 12 -33.12 17.33 6.08
C LYS A 12 -33.45 16.48 4.85
N GLY A 13 -33.63 15.18 5.05
CA GLY A 13 -34.19 14.30 4.03
C GLY A 13 -35.70 14.50 3.98
N LYS A 14 -36.26 14.80 2.81
CA LYS A 14 -37.71 14.83 2.62
C LYS A 14 -38.26 13.40 2.75
N PRO A 15 -39.46 13.18 3.30
CA PRO A 15 -39.98 11.84 3.59
C PRO A 15 -40.16 10.96 2.34
N TYR A 16 -40.34 11.56 1.16
CA TYR A 16 -40.46 10.82 -0.10
C TYR A 16 -39.12 10.35 -0.69
N THR A 17 -37.98 10.83 -0.17
CA THR A 17 -36.65 10.45 -0.70
C THR A 17 -36.40 8.95 -0.60
N ILE A 18 -36.81 8.29 0.48
CA ILE A 18 -36.67 6.83 0.59
C ILE A 18 -37.54 6.07 -0.42
N VAL A 19 -38.74 6.55 -0.72
CA VAL A 19 -39.62 5.92 -1.71
C VAL A 19 -39.00 6.01 -3.10
N ILE A 20 -38.50 7.19 -3.47
CA ILE A 20 -37.78 7.40 -4.74
C ILE A 20 -36.56 6.48 -4.81
N ILE A 21 -35.74 6.44 -3.75
CA ILE A 21 -34.57 5.57 -3.70
C ILE A 21 -34.99 4.10 -3.84
N THR A 22 -36.01 3.63 -3.12
CA THR A 22 -36.46 2.24 -3.20
C THR A 22 -36.91 1.87 -4.61
N VAL A 23 -37.66 2.76 -5.27
CA VAL A 23 -38.06 2.60 -6.68
C VAL A 23 -36.83 2.56 -7.60
N LEU A 24 -35.84 3.42 -7.37
CA LEU A 24 -34.58 3.41 -8.11
C LEU A 24 -33.78 2.13 -7.87
N VAL A 25 -33.74 1.59 -6.66
CA VAL A 25 -33.08 0.30 -6.37
C VAL A 25 -33.77 -0.83 -7.13
N VAL A 26 -35.10 -0.87 -7.12
CA VAL A 26 -35.87 -1.87 -7.88
C VAL A 26 -35.60 -1.74 -9.38
N LEU A 27 -35.70 -0.52 -9.93
CA LEU A 27 -35.38 -0.25 -11.33
C LEU A 27 -33.96 -0.67 -11.67
N LEU A 28 -32.96 -0.24 -10.89
CA LEU A 28 -31.56 -0.59 -11.11
C LEU A 28 -31.35 -2.11 -11.06
N SER A 29 -32.01 -2.80 -10.13
CA SER A 29 -31.95 -4.27 -10.03
C SER A 29 -32.59 -4.94 -11.25
N LEU A 30 -33.70 -4.41 -11.76
CA LEU A 30 -34.32 -4.90 -12.99
C LEU A 30 -33.42 -4.66 -14.21
N VAL A 31 -32.78 -3.49 -14.31
CA VAL A 31 -31.79 -3.22 -15.38
C VAL A 31 -30.60 -4.16 -15.25
N ALA A 32 -30.09 -4.38 -14.04
CA ALA A 32 -28.99 -5.29 -13.80
C ALA A 32 -29.32 -6.74 -14.21
N VAL A 33 -30.58 -7.18 -14.08
CA VAL A 33 -30.98 -8.55 -14.45
C VAL A 33 -31.35 -8.66 -15.93
N PHE A 34 -32.13 -7.73 -16.47
CA PHE A 34 -32.73 -7.84 -17.80
C PHE A 34 -32.02 -7.02 -18.89
N GLY A 35 -31.19 -6.05 -18.50
CA GLY A 35 -30.65 -5.03 -19.41
C GLY A 35 -31.73 -4.05 -19.89
N ILE A 36 -31.31 -3.02 -20.64
CA ILE A 36 -32.23 -2.15 -21.39
C ILE A 36 -31.74 -2.03 -22.82
N ARG A 37 -32.63 -2.34 -23.77
CA ARG A 37 -32.44 -2.05 -25.21
C ARG A 37 -33.34 -0.87 -25.58
N LEU A 38 -32.80 0.34 -25.50
CA LEU A 38 -33.43 1.53 -26.08
C LEU A 38 -33.00 1.53 -27.56
N GLY A 39 -33.95 1.48 -28.51
CA GLY A 39 -33.63 1.30 -29.94
C GLY A 39 -32.51 2.23 -30.45
N GLY A 40 -31.60 1.70 -31.27
CA GLY A 40 -30.35 2.35 -31.71
C GLY A 40 -29.09 1.57 -31.28
N GLN A 41 -27.92 2.23 -31.24
CA GLN A 41 -26.66 1.64 -30.74
C GLN A 41 -26.50 1.72 -29.21
N THR A 42 -27.46 2.30 -28.48
CA THR A 42 -27.34 2.51 -27.03
C THR A 42 -28.01 1.36 -26.26
N GLN A 43 -27.26 0.29 -26.02
CA GLN A 43 -27.67 -0.84 -25.18
C GLN A 43 -27.01 -0.75 -23.80
N VAL A 44 -27.81 -0.88 -22.73
CA VAL A 44 -27.30 -1.13 -21.39
C VAL A 44 -27.31 -2.64 -21.16
N ALA A 45 -26.11 -3.21 -21.05
CA ALA A 45 -25.93 -4.63 -20.77
C ALA A 45 -26.52 -5.00 -19.41
N GLY A 46 -27.07 -6.21 -19.32
CA GLY A 46 -27.57 -6.81 -18.08
C GLY A 46 -26.90 -8.13 -17.77
N ALA A 47 -27.40 -8.86 -16.77
CA ALA A 47 -26.84 -10.12 -16.32
C ALA A 47 -26.77 -11.21 -17.40
N ARG A 48 -27.65 -11.12 -18.40
CA ARG A 48 -27.66 -12.03 -19.57
C ARG A 48 -26.53 -11.77 -20.55
N ASP A 49 -25.97 -10.56 -20.54
CA ASP A 49 -24.86 -10.15 -21.41
C ASP A 49 -23.50 -10.38 -20.72
N ILE A 50 -23.48 -10.92 -19.48
CA ILE A 50 -22.24 -11.29 -18.79
C ILE A 50 -21.53 -12.40 -19.55
N ARG A 51 -20.26 -12.16 -19.83
CA ARG A 51 -19.36 -13.15 -20.39
C ARG A 51 -18.83 -14.02 -19.25
N PHE A 52 -19.02 -15.33 -19.36
CA PHE A 52 -18.60 -16.28 -18.33
C PHE A 52 -17.33 -17.02 -18.77
N GLY A 53 -16.46 -17.32 -17.80
CA GLY A 53 -15.23 -18.06 -18.01
C GLY A 53 -15.46 -19.52 -18.38
N ILE A 54 -14.40 -20.17 -18.83
CA ILE A 54 -14.42 -21.59 -19.21
C ILE A 54 -14.74 -22.51 -18.03
N ASP A 55 -14.47 -22.07 -16.80
CA ASP A 55 -14.83 -22.77 -15.57
C ASP A 55 -16.35 -22.80 -15.33
N ILE A 56 -17.09 -21.86 -15.92
CA ILE A 56 -18.55 -21.78 -15.87
C ILE A 56 -19.21 -22.31 -17.14
N ARG A 57 -18.66 -22.08 -18.33
CA ARG A 57 -19.29 -22.53 -19.58
C ARG A 57 -18.83 -23.90 -20.03
N GLY A 58 -17.73 -24.40 -19.48
CA GLY A 58 -16.89 -25.39 -20.14
C GLY A 58 -16.22 -24.77 -21.37
N GLY A 59 -15.05 -25.27 -21.70
CA GLY A 59 -14.23 -24.71 -22.76
C GLY A 59 -12.78 -25.10 -22.62
N VAL A 60 -11.97 -24.43 -23.42
CA VAL A 60 -10.54 -24.65 -23.52
C VAL A 60 -9.82 -23.33 -23.23
N GLU A 61 -8.82 -23.39 -22.37
CA GLU A 61 -7.80 -22.38 -22.18
C GLU A 61 -6.46 -23.00 -22.54
N ALA A 62 -5.68 -22.36 -23.39
CA ALA A 62 -4.34 -22.81 -23.71
C ALA A 62 -3.36 -21.66 -23.84
N VAL A 63 -2.13 -21.92 -23.43
CA VAL A 63 -0.98 -21.03 -23.56
C VAL A 63 -0.10 -21.59 -24.65
N PHE A 64 0.01 -20.84 -25.74
CA PHE A 64 0.85 -21.15 -26.89
C PHE A 64 2.16 -20.38 -26.80
N THR A 65 3.28 -21.07 -26.99
CA THR A 65 4.61 -20.46 -27.09
C THR A 65 5.26 -20.84 -28.43
N PRO A 66 6.13 -19.99 -29.00
CA PRO A 66 6.92 -20.34 -30.18
C PRO A 66 7.68 -21.65 -29.97
N GLN A 67 7.68 -22.50 -30.98
CA GLN A 67 8.41 -23.77 -31.01
C GLN A 67 9.56 -23.72 -32.01
N GLY A 68 10.76 -24.10 -31.56
CA GLY A 68 11.94 -24.23 -32.43
C GLY A 68 12.50 -22.89 -32.94
N PHE A 69 12.29 -21.81 -32.19
CA PHE A 69 12.79 -20.47 -32.54
C PHE A 69 13.91 -20.05 -31.59
N ASP A 70 15.13 -19.91 -32.13
CA ASP A 70 16.31 -19.45 -31.38
C ASP A 70 16.31 -17.91 -31.27
N GLY A 71 15.43 -17.37 -30.42
CA GLY A 71 15.33 -15.94 -30.14
C GLY A 71 14.02 -15.54 -29.45
N THR A 72 13.91 -14.28 -29.01
CA THR A 72 12.63 -13.72 -28.55
C THR A 72 11.84 -13.23 -29.77
N PRO A 73 10.59 -13.71 -30.00
CA PRO A 73 9.76 -13.19 -31.08
C PRO A 73 9.57 -11.68 -30.97
N THR A 74 9.49 -11.00 -32.11
CA THR A 74 9.13 -9.59 -32.12
C THR A 74 7.65 -9.40 -31.79
N PRO A 75 7.22 -8.25 -31.23
CA PRO A 75 5.80 -7.97 -31.01
C PRO A 75 4.97 -8.11 -32.29
N GLU A 76 5.53 -7.75 -33.44
CA GLU A 76 4.90 -7.88 -34.76
C GLU A 76 4.69 -9.34 -35.16
N GLN A 77 5.66 -10.22 -34.87
CA GLN A 77 5.53 -11.66 -35.11
C GLN A 77 4.44 -12.28 -34.22
N MET A 78 4.34 -11.85 -32.97
CA MET A 78 3.29 -12.34 -32.06
C MET A 78 1.90 -11.81 -32.40
N ASP A 79 1.80 -10.55 -32.83
CA ASP A 79 0.56 -9.99 -33.38
C ASP A 79 0.10 -10.78 -34.61
N ALA A 80 1.05 -11.16 -35.48
CA ALA A 80 0.77 -11.96 -36.66
C ALA A 80 0.32 -13.39 -36.29
N ALA A 81 0.99 -14.03 -35.33
CA ALA A 81 0.62 -15.35 -34.81
C ALA A 81 -0.77 -15.34 -34.14
N SER A 82 -1.10 -14.29 -33.39
CA SER A 82 -2.42 -14.07 -32.79
C SER A 82 -3.53 -13.95 -33.84
N ARG A 83 -3.25 -13.32 -34.99
CA ARG A 83 -4.21 -13.22 -36.10
C ARG A 83 -4.50 -14.57 -36.74
N ILE A 84 -3.49 -15.43 -36.92
CA ILE A 84 -3.67 -16.80 -37.40
C ILE A 84 -4.64 -17.56 -36.49
N ILE A 85 -4.38 -17.51 -35.17
CA ILE A 85 -5.24 -18.16 -34.19
C ILE A 85 -6.67 -17.63 -34.29
N ASN A 86 -6.85 -16.30 -34.42
CA ASN A 86 -8.17 -15.71 -34.58
C ASN A 86 -8.87 -16.20 -35.85
N GLN A 87 -8.17 -16.26 -36.99
CA GLN A 87 -8.71 -16.75 -38.25
C GLN A 87 -9.16 -18.21 -38.14
N ARG A 88 -8.34 -19.08 -37.54
CA ARG A 88 -8.70 -20.50 -37.32
C ARG A 88 -9.93 -20.66 -36.42
N LEU A 89 -10.02 -19.83 -35.38
CA LEU A 89 -11.21 -19.80 -34.52
C LEU A 89 -12.44 -19.27 -35.25
N ASP A 90 -12.30 -18.29 -36.15
CA ASP A 90 -13.39 -17.82 -37.03
C ASP A 90 -13.87 -18.91 -37.98
N ASN A 91 -12.95 -19.67 -38.58
CA ASN A 91 -13.25 -20.78 -39.48
C ASN A 91 -14.03 -21.90 -38.77
N ARG A 92 -13.72 -22.13 -37.49
CA ARG A 92 -14.47 -23.03 -36.62
C ARG A 92 -15.76 -22.42 -36.03
N GLN A 93 -16.10 -21.19 -36.42
CA GLN A 93 -17.26 -20.44 -35.92
C GLN A 93 -17.26 -20.27 -34.39
N ILE A 94 -16.07 -20.18 -33.79
CA ILE A 94 -15.82 -19.93 -32.37
C ILE A 94 -15.62 -18.43 -32.18
N LEU A 95 -16.72 -17.68 -32.22
CA LEU A 95 -16.71 -16.21 -32.18
C LEU A 95 -16.58 -15.63 -30.77
N ASP A 96 -16.97 -16.38 -29.74
CA ASP A 96 -16.80 -15.97 -28.33
C ASP A 96 -15.45 -16.48 -27.85
N ARG A 97 -14.41 -15.64 -27.86
CA ARG A 97 -13.03 -16.05 -27.55
C ARG A 97 -12.18 -14.91 -27.01
N ASP A 98 -11.20 -15.24 -26.19
CA ASP A 98 -10.11 -14.36 -25.78
C ASP A 98 -8.82 -14.86 -26.41
N VAL A 99 -8.18 -14.02 -27.22
CA VAL A 99 -6.82 -14.26 -27.71
C VAL A 99 -5.95 -13.11 -27.20
N ILE A 100 -5.12 -13.40 -26.21
CA ILE A 100 -4.37 -12.40 -25.44
C ILE A 100 -2.88 -12.68 -25.63
N ILE A 101 -2.15 -11.69 -26.12
CA ILE A 101 -0.69 -11.75 -26.22
C ILE A 101 -0.11 -11.45 -24.83
N GLY A 102 0.84 -12.26 -24.38
CA GLY A 102 1.56 -12.06 -23.12
C GLY A 102 2.23 -10.68 -23.08
N ARG A 103 2.42 -10.11 -21.88
CA ARG A 103 3.00 -8.76 -21.71
C ARG A 103 4.39 -8.62 -22.33
N ASP A 104 5.15 -9.72 -22.33
CA ASP A 104 6.52 -9.77 -22.84
C ASP A 104 6.57 -10.31 -24.28
N SER A 105 5.42 -10.44 -24.96
CA SER A 105 5.31 -10.96 -26.33
C SER A 105 6.03 -12.32 -26.54
N ASP A 106 5.92 -13.19 -25.54
CA ASP A 106 6.56 -14.51 -25.52
C ASP A 106 5.55 -15.66 -25.69
N ARG A 107 4.25 -15.39 -25.47
CA ARG A 107 3.17 -16.37 -25.51
C ARG A 107 1.84 -15.78 -25.96
N ILE A 108 0.93 -16.65 -26.39
CA ILE A 108 -0.46 -16.32 -26.72
C ILE A 108 -1.38 -17.17 -25.85
N ILE A 109 -2.24 -16.52 -25.08
CA ILE A 109 -3.27 -17.17 -24.26
C ILE A 109 -4.56 -17.17 -25.06
N VAL A 110 -5.08 -18.36 -25.34
CA VAL A 110 -6.33 -18.57 -26.08
C VAL A 110 -7.35 -19.16 -25.14
N ARG A 111 -8.54 -18.55 -25.05
CA ARG A 111 -9.66 -19.06 -24.27
C ARG A 111 -10.92 -19.02 -25.10
N PHE A 112 -11.65 -20.12 -25.16
CA PHE A 112 -12.97 -20.15 -25.79
C PHE A 112 -13.89 -21.16 -25.11
N PRO A 113 -15.19 -20.84 -24.98
CA PRO A 113 -16.17 -21.80 -24.51
C PRO A 113 -16.41 -22.85 -25.59
N TRP A 114 -16.63 -24.09 -25.17
CA TRP A 114 -16.98 -25.15 -26.10
C TRP A 114 -18.47 -25.10 -26.44
N ARG A 115 -18.83 -25.47 -27.67
CA ARG A 115 -20.23 -25.51 -28.12
C ARG A 115 -20.98 -26.61 -27.38
N ALA A 116 -22.01 -26.23 -26.63
CA ALA A 116 -22.78 -27.16 -25.79
C ALA A 116 -23.60 -28.19 -26.61
N ASP A 117 -23.81 -27.92 -27.90
CA ASP A 117 -24.55 -28.73 -28.86
C ASP A 117 -23.66 -29.69 -29.69
N GLU A 118 -22.33 -29.57 -29.59
CA GLU A 118 -21.40 -30.54 -30.19
C GLU A 118 -21.33 -31.80 -29.32
N SER A 119 -21.74 -32.93 -29.89
CA SER A 119 -21.78 -34.23 -29.21
C SER A 119 -20.40 -34.88 -29.03
N GLU A 120 -19.42 -34.45 -29.83
CA GLU A 120 -18.03 -34.93 -29.79
C GLU A 120 -17.12 -33.81 -29.26
N PHE A 121 -16.85 -33.86 -27.96
CA PHE A 121 -15.89 -32.99 -27.29
C PHE A 121 -14.48 -33.52 -27.57
N ASN A 122 -13.77 -32.95 -28.56
CA ASN A 122 -12.36 -33.23 -28.86
C ASN A 122 -11.53 -31.93 -28.82
N PRO A 123 -11.29 -31.38 -27.62
CA PRO A 123 -10.52 -30.15 -27.45
C PRO A 123 -9.05 -30.31 -27.85
N GLU A 124 -8.50 -31.52 -27.81
CA GLU A 124 -7.11 -31.81 -28.16
C GLU A 124 -6.83 -31.57 -29.64
N GLU A 125 -7.72 -32.04 -30.51
CA GLU A 125 -7.63 -31.80 -31.95
C GLU A 125 -7.71 -30.32 -32.28
N ALA A 126 -8.61 -29.59 -31.61
CA ALA A 126 -8.71 -28.14 -31.74
C ALA A 126 -7.43 -27.44 -31.27
N LEU A 127 -6.84 -27.84 -30.14
CA LEU A 127 -5.59 -27.26 -29.64
C LEU A 127 -4.40 -27.52 -30.58
N ARG A 128 -4.32 -28.72 -31.14
CA ARG A 128 -3.28 -29.08 -32.11
C ARG A 128 -3.40 -28.22 -33.37
N GLU A 129 -4.60 -28.14 -33.95
CA GLU A 129 -4.84 -27.33 -35.15
C GLU A 129 -4.57 -25.83 -34.91
N LEU A 130 -4.87 -25.31 -33.71
CA LEU A 130 -4.56 -23.93 -33.37
C LEU A 130 -3.05 -23.66 -33.23
N GLY A 131 -2.25 -24.67 -32.87
CA GLY A 131 -0.80 -24.57 -32.70
C GLY A 131 0.03 -24.83 -33.97
N GLU A 132 -0.50 -25.59 -34.92
CA GLU A 132 0.21 -25.94 -36.16
C GLU A 132 0.65 -24.71 -36.96
N MET A 133 1.74 -24.81 -37.74
CA MET A 133 2.18 -23.69 -38.59
C MET A 133 1.06 -23.30 -39.57
N ALA A 134 0.80 -22.00 -39.72
CA ALA A 134 -0.06 -21.53 -40.81
C ALA A 134 0.66 -21.75 -42.13
N LEU A 135 0.08 -22.60 -42.99
CA LEU A 135 0.69 -22.90 -44.27
C LEU A 135 0.23 -21.86 -45.30
N LEU A 136 0.99 -20.77 -45.42
CA LEU A 136 0.81 -19.87 -46.55
C LEU A 136 1.24 -20.57 -47.83
N THR A 137 0.33 -20.71 -48.79
CA THR A 137 0.65 -21.29 -50.11
C THR A 137 0.16 -20.39 -51.23
N PHE A 138 0.98 -20.25 -52.26
CA PHE A 138 0.56 -19.68 -53.53
C PHE A 138 0.24 -20.86 -54.44
N ARG A 139 -1.02 -20.98 -54.86
CA ARG A 139 -1.50 -22.11 -55.65
C ARG A 139 -1.90 -21.66 -57.04
N GLU A 140 -1.54 -22.49 -58.02
CA GLU A 140 -1.92 -22.33 -59.42
C GLU A 140 -3.39 -22.75 -59.65
N PRO A 141 -3.99 -22.46 -60.83
CA PRO A 141 -5.39 -22.81 -61.10
C PRO A 141 -5.70 -24.31 -61.00
N ASP A 142 -4.71 -25.18 -61.16
CA ASP A 142 -4.83 -26.64 -61.03
C ASP A 142 -4.63 -27.15 -59.59
N GLY A 143 -4.38 -26.25 -58.64
CA GLY A 143 -4.15 -26.56 -57.23
C GLY A 143 -2.69 -26.84 -56.84
N THR A 144 -1.75 -26.81 -57.79
CA THR A 144 -0.32 -27.04 -57.52
C THR A 144 0.28 -25.90 -56.68
N ILE A 145 1.03 -26.23 -55.64
CA ILE A 145 1.70 -25.25 -54.76
C ILE A 145 2.96 -24.71 -55.47
N ALA A 146 2.94 -23.43 -55.81
CA ALA A 146 4.02 -22.70 -56.47
C ALA A 146 5.03 -22.09 -55.48
N LEU A 147 4.54 -21.53 -54.37
CA LEU A 147 5.36 -20.95 -53.31
C LEU A 147 4.75 -21.25 -51.94
N THR A 148 5.59 -21.15 -50.92
CA THR A 148 5.21 -21.26 -49.51
C THR A 148 5.55 -19.99 -48.74
N GLY A 149 5.06 -19.85 -47.51
CA GLY A 149 5.44 -18.75 -46.61
C GLY A 149 6.95 -18.62 -46.40
N ALA A 150 7.69 -19.72 -46.42
CA ALA A 150 9.15 -19.74 -46.31
C ALA A 150 9.87 -19.08 -47.50
N ASP A 151 9.18 -18.86 -48.63
CA ASP A 151 9.71 -18.18 -49.81
C ASP A 151 9.50 -16.64 -49.75
N ILE A 152 8.72 -16.15 -48.78
CA ILE A 152 8.35 -14.73 -48.62
C ILE A 152 9.28 -14.06 -47.60
N LYS A 153 9.81 -12.89 -47.96
CA LYS A 153 10.64 -12.06 -47.07
C LYS A 153 9.78 -11.07 -46.27
N GLN A 154 8.90 -10.34 -46.95
CA GLN A 154 7.98 -9.40 -46.33
C GLN A 154 6.86 -8.98 -47.29
N ALA A 155 5.69 -8.66 -46.74
CA ALA A 155 4.60 -7.97 -47.40
C ALA A 155 4.31 -6.66 -46.67
N ARG A 156 4.15 -5.55 -47.40
CA ARG A 156 3.86 -4.25 -46.79
C ARG A 156 2.80 -3.50 -47.58
N PHE A 157 1.98 -2.76 -46.85
CA PHE A 157 1.08 -1.78 -47.44
C PHE A 157 1.88 -0.60 -48.00
N ALA A 158 1.51 -0.13 -49.19
CA ALA A 158 1.99 1.11 -49.77
C ALA A 158 0.85 1.83 -50.50
N MET A 159 1.05 3.13 -50.75
CA MET A 159 0.21 3.87 -51.69
C MET A 159 0.93 3.90 -53.03
N ASP A 160 0.24 3.50 -54.09
CA ASP A 160 0.70 3.69 -55.46
C ASP A 160 0.95 5.19 -55.71
N HIS A 161 2.12 5.50 -56.26
CA HIS A 161 2.61 6.87 -56.47
C HIS A 161 1.81 7.60 -57.55
N ASP A 162 1.23 6.89 -58.52
CA ASP A 162 0.54 7.50 -59.66
C ASP A 162 -0.96 7.68 -59.43
N GLN A 163 -1.63 6.71 -58.78
CA GLN A 163 -3.09 6.74 -58.61
C GLN A 163 -3.55 6.99 -57.17
N GLN A 164 -2.62 7.11 -56.21
CA GLN A 164 -2.92 7.21 -54.76
C GLN A 164 -3.85 6.09 -54.26
N ARG A 165 -3.71 4.90 -54.85
CA ARG A 165 -4.50 3.72 -54.47
C ARG A 165 -3.70 2.84 -53.51
N PRO A 166 -4.37 2.22 -52.52
CA PRO A 166 -3.73 1.29 -51.61
C PRO A 166 -3.34 -0.01 -52.34
N VAL A 167 -2.08 -0.40 -52.23
CA VAL A 167 -1.51 -1.61 -52.85
C VAL A 167 -0.68 -2.38 -51.82
N ILE A 168 -0.45 -3.68 -52.06
CA ILE A 168 0.43 -4.52 -51.24
C ILE A 168 1.70 -4.80 -52.02
N LEU A 169 2.84 -4.43 -51.46
CA LEU A 169 4.17 -4.77 -51.99
C LEU A 169 4.66 -6.05 -51.34
N LEU A 170 4.94 -7.07 -52.14
CA LEU A 170 5.49 -8.36 -51.74
C LEU A 170 6.97 -8.42 -52.14
N GLU A 171 7.83 -8.83 -51.21
CA GLU A 171 9.24 -9.09 -51.45
C GLU A 171 9.55 -10.54 -51.06
N LEU A 172 10.23 -11.27 -51.96
CA LEU A 172 10.59 -12.68 -51.78
C LEU A 172 12.04 -12.85 -51.33
N LEU A 173 12.33 -13.99 -50.71
CA LEU A 173 13.70 -14.45 -50.45
C LEU A 173 14.36 -14.96 -51.73
N GLU A 174 15.68 -15.11 -51.74
CA GLU A 174 16.44 -15.46 -52.95
C GLU A 174 15.97 -16.78 -53.59
N GLN A 175 15.70 -17.81 -52.79
CA GLN A 175 15.16 -19.09 -53.27
C GLN A 175 13.71 -18.96 -53.80
N GLY A 176 12.91 -18.08 -53.19
CA GLY A 176 11.55 -17.81 -53.59
C GLY A 176 11.46 -17.01 -54.89
N ARG A 177 12.40 -16.09 -55.12
CA ARG A 177 12.48 -15.27 -56.33
C ARG A 177 12.55 -16.14 -57.59
N ASP A 178 13.40 -17.15 -57.59
CA ASP A 178 13.65 -17.95 -58.78
C ASP A 178 12.44 -18.85 -59.12
N LYS A 179 11.82 -19.46 -58.10
CA LYS A 179 10.54 -20.20 -58.25
C LYS A 179 9.41 -19.28 -58.76
N PHE A 180 9.31 -18.08 -58.19
CA PHE A 180 8.27 -17.12 -58.55
C PHE A 180 8.45 -16.58 -59.98
N ALA A 181 9.69 -16.39 -60.43
CA ALA A 181 10.01 -16.01 -61.80
C ALA A 181 9.56 -17.06 -62.81
N GLU A 182 9.80 -18.35 -62.53
CA GLU A 182 9.35 -19.45 -63.38
C GLU A 182 7.81 -19.51 -63.48
N VAL A 183 7.14 -19.49 -62.32
CA VAL A 183 5.68 -19.60 -62.23
C VAL A 183 5.00 -18.40 -62.89
N THR A 184 5.45 -17.18 -62.60
CA THR A 184 4.84 -15.96 -63.18
C THR A 184 5.10 -15.83 -64.69
N THR A 185 6.25 -16.31 -65.19
CA THR A 185 6.51 -16.37 -66.64
C THR A 185 5.51 -17.28 -67.33
N ARG A 186 5.18 -18.43 -66.74
CA ARG A 186 4.19 -19.36 -67.30
C ARG A 186 2.76 -18.80 -67.23
N LEU A 187 2.34 -18.27 -66.08
CA LEU A 187 0.96 -17.82 -65.86
C LEU A 187 0.63 -16.50 -66.58
N SER A 188 1.62 -15.62 -66.80
CA SER A 188 1.41 -14.33 -67.48
C SER A 188 0.97 -14.47 -68.95
N VAL A 189 1.33 -15.57 -69.63
CA VAL A 189 0.98 -15.80 -71.05
C VAL A 189 -0.54 -15.85 -71.25
N ARG A 190 -1.26 -16.41 -70.27
CA ARG A 190 -2.73 -16.56 -70.30
C ARG A 190 -3.46 -15.70 -69.28
N GLN A 191 -2.73 -14.85 -68.55
CA GLN A 191 -3.25 -14.04 -67.44
C GLN A 191 -3.99 -14.88 -66.40
N GLU A 192 -3.40 -16.02 -66.06
CA GLU A 192 -3.98 -16.98 -65.11
C GLU A 192 -3.82 -16.50 -63.66
N ILE A 193 -4.66 -17.04 -62.77
CA ILE A 193 -4.71 -16.66 -61.35
C ILE A 193 -3.61 -17.39 -60.57
N LEU A 194 -2.90 -16.66 -59.72
CA LEU A 194 -2.04 -17.22 -58.69
C LEU A 194 -2.65 -16.91 -57.34
N ALA A 195 -3.47 -17.81 -56.82
CA ALA A 195 -4.25 -17.56 -55.60
C ALA A 195 -3.38 -17.78 -54.36
N ILE A 196 -3.54 -16.90 -53.37
CA ILE A 196 -2.86 -16.93 -52.09
C ILE A 196 -3.81 -17.56 -51.08
N TYR A 197 -3.38 -18.67 -50.51
CA TYR A 197 -4.11 -19.42 -49.50
C TYR A 197 -3.42 -19.28 -48.14
N MET A 198 -4.22 -19.16 -47.10
CA MET A 198 -3.82 -19.42 -45.72
C MET A 198 -4.47 -20.72 -45.29
N ASP A 199 -3.65 -21.75 -45.04
CA ASP A 199 -4.14 -23.12 -44.89
C ASP A 199 -4.97 -23.52 -46.14
N ASP A 200 -6.28 -23.74 -46.02
CA ASP A 200 -7.18 -24.05 -47.15
C ASP A 200 -8.12 -22.90 -47.55
N GLU A 201 -7.97 -21.72 -46.94
CA GLU A 201 -8.80 -20.55 -47.22
C GLU A 201 -8.11 -19.59 -48.20
N VAL A 202 -8.84 -19.14 -49.22
CA VAL A 202 -8.35 -18.14 -50.17
C VAL A 202 -8.37 -16.76 -49.53
N ILE A 203 -7.20 -16.16 -49.29
CA ILE A 203 -7.09 -14.79 -48.77
C ILE A 203 -7.00 -13.73 -49.88
N SER A 204 -6.49 -14.10 -51.07
CA SER A 204 -6.45 -13.22 -52.24
C SER A 204 -6.26 -14.02 -53.53
N SER A 205 -6.87 -13.57 -54.64
CA SER A 205 -6.80 -14.25 -55.95
C SER A 205 -6.31 -13.31 -57.06
N PRO A 206 -5.05 -12.84 -57.03
CA PRO A 206 -4.51 -11.97 -58.06
C PRO A 206 -4.26 -12.74 -59.38
N SER A 207 -4.51 -12.07 -60.51
CA SER A 207 -4.09 -12.55 -61.84
C SER A 207 -2.69 -12.07 -62.17
N VAL A 208 -1.85 -12.93 -62.75
CA VAL A 208 -0.49 -12.56 -63.15
C VAL A 208 -0.51 -11.87 -64.51
N SER A 209 -0.24 -10.57 -64.55
CA SER A 209 -0.29 -9.78 -65.80
C SER A 209 1.06 -9.71 -66.54
N VAL A 210 2.17 -9.76 -65.82
CA VAL A 210 3.54 -9.66 -66.36
C VAL A 210 4.46 -10.66 -65.62
N PRO A 211 5.50 -11.21 -66.29
CA PRO A 211 6.54 -11.98 -65.61
C PRO A 211 7.25 -11.14 -64.54
N ILE A 212 7.44 -11.69 -63.34
CA ILE A 212 8.12 -11.01 -62.22
C ILE A 212 9.44 -11.72 -61.94
N LEU A 213 10.55 -11.13 -62.37
CA LEU A 213 11.87 -11.77 -62.35
C LEU A 213 12.76 -11.33 -61.17
N ASP A 214 12.46 -10.20 -60.55
CA ASP A 214 13.28 -9.58 -59.49
C ASP A 214 12.82 -9.91 -58.06
N GLY A 215 11.74 -10.68 -57.93
CA GLY A 215 11.20 -11.11 -56.64
C GLY A 215 10.43 -10.02 -55.90
N LYS A 216 10.01 -8.96 -56.60
CA LYS A 216 9.17 -7.90 -56.05
C LYS A 216 7.85 -7.84 -56.80
N ALA A 217 6.75 -8.08 -56.10
CA ALA A 217 5.41 -8.06 -56.69
C ALA A 217 4.56 -6.96 -56.08
N GLU A 218 3.64 -6.43 -56.88
CA GLU A 218 2.59 -5.52 -56.42
C GLU A 218 1.23 -6.20 -56.60
N ILE A 219 0.48 -6.35 -55.51
CA ILE A 219 -0.90 -6.81 -55.52
C ILE A 219 -1.80 -5.59 -55.48
N SER A 220 -2.47 -5.30 -56.59
CA SER A 220 -3.39 -4.18 -56.76
C SER A 220 -4.86 -4.66 -56.85
N GLY A 221 -5.81 -3.80 -56.48
CA GLY A 221 -7.23 -4.15 -56.42
C GLY A 221 -8.10 -3.03 -55.86
N GLN A 222 -9.38 -3.31 -55.59
CA GLN A 222 -10.27 -2.38 -54.89
C GLN A 222 -10.06 -2.45 -53.37
N PHE A 223 -8.86 -2.15 -52.91
CA PHE A 223 -8.56 -2.13 -51.50
C PHE A 223 -8.94 -0.78 -50.86
N THR A 224 -9.33 -0.83 -49.59
CA THR A 224 -9.20 0.29 -48.65
C THR A 224 -7.82 0.22 -47.98
N THR A 225 -7.36 1.33 -47.39
CA THR A 225 -6.11 1.36 -46.60
C THR A 225 -6.08 0.28 -45.52
N GLU A 226 -7.21 0.09 -44.83
CA GLU A 226 -7.37 -0.94 -43.80
C GLU A 226 -7.30 -2.36 -44.38
N SER A 227 -8.01 -2.64 -45.49
CA SER A 227 -8.00 -3.98 -46.11
C SER A 227 -6.63 -4.36 -46.68
N ALA A 228 -5.89 -3.41 -47.27
CA ALA A 228 -4.55 -3.67 -47.81
C ALA A 228 -3.53 -3.91 -46.69
N ALA A 229 -3.61 -3.13 -45.61
CA ALA A 229 -2.78 -3.34 -44.42
C ALA A 229 -3.07 -4.70 -43.76
N ASN A 230 -4.35 -5.08 -43.62
CA ASN A 230 -4.73 -6.38 -43.08
C ASN A 230 -4.26 -7.54 -43.95
N LEU A 231 -4.37 -7.45 -45.29
CA LEU A 231 -3.88 -8.49 -46.19
C LEU A 231 -2.35 -8.63 -46.14
N ALA A 232 -1.62 -7.52 -46.14
CA ALA A 232 -0.15 -7.52 -45.99
C ALA A 232 0.29 -8.18 -44.66
N GLN A 233 -0.37 -7.82 -43.56
CA GLN A 233 -0.12 -8.44 -42.25
C GLN A 233 -0.47 -9.93 -42.23
N THR A 234 -1.54 -10.35 -42.92
CA THR A 234 -1.94 -11.76 -43.02
C THR A 234 -0.89 -12.57 -43.79
N ILE A 235 -0.38 -12.03 -44.90
CA ILE A 235 0.71 -12.66 -45.67
C ILE A 235 1.97 -12.81 -44.81
N ASN A 236 2.34 -11.77 -44.04
CA ASN A 236 3.47 -11.86 -43.10
C ASN A 236 3.25 -12.90 -41.99
N ALA A 237 2.01 -13.03 -41.50
CA ALA A 237 1.67 -14.03 -40.49
C ALA A 237 1.91 -15.45 -41.01
N GLY A 238 1.53 -15.74 -42.25
CA GLY A 238 1.77 -17.04 -42.86
C GLY A 238 3.23 -17.30 -43.25
N ALA A 239 4.12 -16.32 -43.12
CA ALA A 239 5.56 -16.43 -43.32
C ALA A 239 6.34 -16.54 -41.98
N LEU A 240 5.65 -16.79 -40.86
CA LEU A 240 6.29 -16.92 -39.56
C LEU A 240 7.33 -18.06 -39.54
N PRO A 241 8.50 -17.85 -38.91
CA PRO A 241 9.58 -18.84 -38.91
C PRO A 241 9.38 -19.95 -37.86
N PHE A 242 8.27 -19.95 -37.12
CA PHE A 242 8.03 -20.89 -36.01
C PHE A 242 6.58 -21.36 -35.94
N ALA A 243 6.40 -22.58 -35.44
CA ALA A 243 5.11 -23.11 -35.01
C ALA A 243 4.78 -22.63 -33.59
N LEU A 244 3.54 -22.81 -33.16
CA LEU A 244 3.14 -22.58 -31.78
C LEU A 244 2.88 -23.91 -31.07
N LYS A 245 3.54 -24.13 -29.94
CA LYS A 245 3.27 -25.29 -29.09
C LYS A 245 2.37 -24.88 -27.92
N ALA A 246 1.29 -25.62 -27.68
CA ALA A 246 0.53 -25.50 -26.45
C ALA A 246 1.38 -26.03 -25.28
N THR A 247 1.91 -25.14 -24.44
CA THR A 247 2.73 -25.49 -23.27
C THR A 247 1.89 -25.75 -22.04
N SER A 248 0.80 -25.01 -21.88
CA SER A 248 -0.20 -25.23 -20.86
C SER A 248 -1.58 -25.28 -21.49
N SER A 249 -2.44 -26.18 -21.02
CA SER A 249 -3.85 -26.19 -21.39
C SER A 249 -4.73 -26.63 -20.22
N SER A 250 -5.90 -26.02 -20.13
CA SER A 250 -6.95 -26.37 -19.20
C SER A 250 -8.24 -26.53 -19.99
N THR A 251 -8.84 -27.70 -19.88
CA THR A 251 -10.06 -28.04 -20.59
C THR A 251 -11.10 -28.52 -19.62
N ILE A 252 -12.32 -27.99 -19.73
CA ILE A 252 -13.46 -28.28 -18.86
C ILE A 252 -14.66 -28.61 -19.73
N SER A 253 -15.35 -29.71 -19.47
CA SER A 253 -16.57 -30.07 -20.19
C SER A 253 -17.73 -29.09 -19.93
N PRO A 254 -18.57 -28.76 -20.93
CA PRO A 254 -19.71 -27.85 -20.77
C PRO A 254 -20.70 -28.23 -19.67
N SER A 255 -20.93 -29.53 -19.45
CA SER A 255 -21.85 -29.98 -18.40
C SER A 255 -21.36 -29.62 -17.00
N LEU A 256 -20.05 -29.74 -16.75
CA LEU A 256 -19.48 -29.45 -15.43
C LEU A 256 -19.57 -27.96 -15.08
N GLY A 257 -19.39 -27.09 -16.09
CA GLY A 257 -19.49 -25.65 -15.92
C GLY A 257 -20.92 -25.15 -15.64
N GLN A 258 -21.90 -25.57 -16.45
CA GLN A 258 -23.27 -24.99 -16.37
C GLN A 258 -23.94 -25.22 -15.02
N ASP A 259 -23.70 -26.38 -14.40
CA ASP A 259 -24.27 -26.70 -13.10
C ASP A 259 -23.57 -25.94 -11.96
N SER A 260 -22.27 -25.68 -12.11
CA SER A 260 -21.50 -24.83 -11.20
C SER A 260 -22.06 -23.41 -11.09
N LEU A 261 -22.50 -22.80 -12.21
CA LEU A 261 -23.11 -21.47 -12.19
C LEU A 261 -24.42 -21.42 -11.41
N LYS A 262 -25.31 -22.41 -11.60
CA LYS A 262 -26.60 -22.46 -10.90
C LYS A 262 -26.38 -22.57 -9.39
N VAL A 263 -25.48 -23.47 -8.98
CA VAL A 263 -25.11 -23.67 -7.57
C VAL A 263 -24.53 -22.39 -6.97
N MET A 264 -23.59 -21.75 -7.67
CA MET A 264 -22.94 -20.53 -7.17
C MET A 264 -23.89 -19.32 -7.13
N THR A 265 -24.81 -19.21 -8.08
CA THR A 265 -25.87 -18.19 -8.06
C THR A 265 -26.80 -18.39 -6.87
N LEU A 266 -27.23 -19.64 -6.62
CA LEU A 266 -28.06 -19.97 -5.46
C LEU A 266 -27.32 -19.68 -4.15
N SER A 267 -26.04 -20.05 -4.06
CA SER A 267 -25.17 -19.74 -2.93
C SER A 267 -25.11 -18.24 -2.64
N GLY A 268 -24.94 -17.41 -3.68
CA GLY A 268 -24.96 -15.95 -3.56
C GLY A 268 -26.31 -15.39 -3.08
N ILE A 269 -27.43 -15.93 -3.58
CA ILE A 269 -28.78 -15.53 -3.12
C ILE A 269 -28.98 -15.90 -1.65
N VAL A 270 -28.59 -17.11 -1.24
CA VAL A 270 -28.69 -17.56 0.15
C VAL A 270 -27.79 -16.71 1.06
N ALA A 271 -26.56 -16.41 0.64
CA ALA A 271 -25.65 -15.53 1.39
C ALA A 271 -26.27 -14.14 1.59
N LEU A 272 -26.84 -13.55 0.53
CA LEU A 272 -27.52 -12.26 0.60
C LEU A 272 -28.73 -12.28 1.54
N LEU A 273 -29.53 -13.36 1.53
CA LEU A 273 -30.68 -13.53 2.43
C LEU A 273 -30.23 -13.68 3.89
N VAL A 274 -29.24 -14.53 4.16
CA VAL A 274 -28.69 -14.75 5.52
C VAL A 274 -28.13 -13.44 6.08
N LEU A 275 -27.36 -12.69 5.28
CA LEU A 275 -26.87 -11.37 5.65
C LEU A 275 -27.99 -10.37 5.89
N SER A 276 -29.01 -10.35 5.03
CA SER A 276 -30.17 -9.47 5.20
C SER A 276 -30.91 -9.77 6.50
N ILE A 277 -31.13 -11.04 6.83
CA ILE A 277 -31.74 -11.47 8.10
C ILE A 277 -30.87 -11.02 9.28
N PHE A 278 -29.55 -11.25 9.23
CA PHE A 278 -28.63 -10.81 10.26
C PHE A 278 -28.72 -9.28 10.49
N MET A 279 -28.70 -8.49 9.42
CA MET A 279 -28.80 -7.04 9.50
C MET A 279 -30.15 -6.58 10.04
N LEU A 280 -31.26 -7.16 9.59
CA LEU A 280 -32.61 -6.84 10.06
C LEU A 280 -32.80 -7.17 11.54
N VAL A 281 -32.33 -8.34 11.99
CA VAL A 281 -32.49 -8.79 13.37
C VAL A 281 -31.60 -7.98 14.32
N TYR A 282 -30.33 -7.78 13.98
CA TYR A 282 -29.38 -7.12 14.87
C TYR A 282 -29.48 -5.59 14.84
N TYR A 283 -29.61 -5.00 13.64
CA TYR A 283 -29.60 -3.54 13.43
C TYR A 283 -30.98 -2.92 13.12
N ARG A 284 -32.05 -3.72 13.01
CA ARG A 284 -33.45 -3.24 12.89
C ARG A 284 -33.63 -2.28 11.72
N LEU A 285 -33.94 -1.00 11.98
CA LEU A 285 -34.23 -0.02 10.92
C LEU A 285 -32.98 0.35 10.12
N THR A 286 -31.83 0.52 10.77
CA THR A 286 -30.58 0.76 10.04
C THR A 286 -30.13 -0.50 9.30
N GLY A 287 -30.51 -1.69 9.80
CA GLY A 287 -30.38 -2.97 9.11
C GLY A 287 -31.22 -3.06 7.84
N PHE A 288 -32.46 -2.58 7.85
CA PHE A 288 -33.30 -2.49 6.66
C PHE A 288 -32.69 -1.59 5.57
N VAL A 289 -32.15 -0.44 5.97
CA VAL A 289 -31.40 0.44 5.06
C VAL A 289 -30.15 -0.26 4.51
N ALA A 290 -29.43 -1.00 5.35
CA ALA A 290 -28.29 -1.79 4.91
C ALA A 290 -28.70 -2.83 3.84
N CYS A 291 -29.85 -3.48 3.98
CA CYS A 291 -30.33 -4.43 2.97
C CYS A 291 -30.57 -3.75 1.61
N LEU A 292 -31.21 -2.58 1.58
CA LEU A 292 -31.38 -1.79 0.34
C LEU A 292 -30.03 -1.36 -0.26
N SER A 293 -29.08 -1.00 0.59
CA SER A 293 -27.71 -0.69 0.18
C SER A 293 -27.01 -1.89 -0.46
N LEU A 294 -27.14 -3.09 0.12
CA LEU A 294 -26.60 -4.33 -0.42
C LEU A 294 -27.22 -4.69 -1.76
N TYR A 295 -28.55 -4.59 -1.91
CA TYR A 295 -29.20 -4.86 -3.20
C TYR A 295 -28.69 -3.92 -4.30
N THR A 296 -28.50 -2.64 -3.96
CA THR A 296 -27.92 -1.64 -4.88
C THR A 296 -26.46 -1.98 -5.21
N GLN A 297 -25.70 -2.45 -4.22
CA GLN A 297 -24.30 -2.86 -4.40
C GLN A 297 -24.21 -4.04 -5.38
N VAL A 298 -25.02 -5.09 -5.18
CA VAL A 298 -25.08 -6.26 -6.07
C VAL A 298 -25.49 -5.84 -7.48
N ALA A 299 -26.55 -5.04 -7.61
CA ALA A 299 -27.00 -4.55 -8.92
C ALA A 299 -25.89 -3.77 -9.65
N GLY A 300 -25.14 -2.92 -8.93
CA GLY A 300 -24.00 -2.20 -9.51
C GLY A 300 -22.82 -3.11 -9.90
N ILE A 301 -22.53 -4.14 -9.09
CA ILE A 301 -21.51 -5.15 -9.43
C ILE A 301 -21.90 -5.89 -10.72
N LEU A 302 -23.15 -6.37 -10.82
CA LEU A 302 -23.65 -7.06 -12.00
C LEU A 302 -23.61 -6.18 -13.25
N LEU A 303 -23.97 -4.89 -13.12
CA LEU A 303 -23.88 -3.94 -14.23
C LEU A 303 -22.44 -3.70 -14.69
N ALA A 304 -21.50 -3.55 -13.75
CA ALA A 304 -20.09 -3.36 -14.10
C ALA A 304 -19.51 -4.59 -14.83
N ILE A 305 -19.84 -5.79 -14.36
CA ILE A 305 -19.37 -7.05 -14.96
C ILE A 305 -20.07 -7.35 -16.29
N SER A 306 -21.29 -6.86 -16.49
CA SER A 306 -22.00 -7.01 -17.78
C SER A 306 -21.35 -6.24 -18.94
N ILE A 307 -20.37 -5.38 -18.66
CA ILE A 307 -19.58 -4.71 -19.70
C ILE A 307 -18.75 -5.79 -20.44
N PRO A 308 -18.84 -5.91 -21.77
CA PRO A 308 -18.33 -7.06 -22.55
C PRO A 308 -16.83 -7.38 -22.42
N GLN A 309 -16.04 -6.51 -21.77
CA GLN A 309 -14.59 -6.61 -21.69
C GLN A 309 -14.07 -7.52 -20.56
N GLN A 310 -14.93 -8.00 -19.66
CA GLN A 310 -14.51 -8.78 -18.49
C GLN A 310 -15.23 -10.13 -18.40
N THR A 311 -14.45 -11.18 -18.21
CA THR A 311 -14.95 -12.56 -18.09
C THR A 311 -15.15 -12.93 -16.62
N LEU A 312 -16.34 -13.39 -16.25
CA LEU A 312 -16.70 -13.80 -14.89
C LEU A 312 -16.42 -15.28 -14.67
N THR A 313 -15.59 -15.61 -13.68
CA THR A 313 -15.24 -16.99 -13.29
C THR A 313 -15.96 -17.41 -11.99
N LEU A 314 -15.90 -18.68 -11.61
CA LEU A 314 -16.38 -19.18 -10.30
C LEU A 314 -15.74 -18.41 -9.15
N GLN A 315 -14.42 -18.19 -9.21
CA GLN A 315 -13.71 -17.37 -8.24
C GLN A 315 -14.21 -15.92 -8.29
N GLY A 316 -14.46 -15.36 -9.47
CA GLY A 316 -15.15 -14.07 -9.64
C GLY A 316 -16.45 -13.98 -8.84
N ILE A 317 -17.33 -14.99 -8.95
CA ILE A 317 -18.57 -15.07 -8.17
C ILE A 317 -18.28 -15.15 -6.66
N ALA A 318 -17.28 -15.92 -6.23
CA ALA A 318 -16.85 -15.94 -4.83
C ALA A 318 -16.40 -14.55 -4.35
N GLY A 319 -15.77 -13.75 -5.21
CA GLY A 319 -15.44 -12.34 -4.96
C GLY A 319 -16.67 -11.46 -4.77
N ILE A 320 -17.75 -11.70 -5.52
CA ILE A 320 -19.05 -11.04 -5.31
C ILE A 320 -19.64 -11.43 -3.94
N ILE A 321 -19.64 -12.72 -3.60
CA ILE A 321 -20.16 -13.22 -2.32
C ILE A 321 -19.37 -12.63 -1.14
N LEU A 322 -18.04 -12.61 -1.23
CA LEU A 322 -17.19 -11.97 -0.23
C LEU A 322 -17.48 -10.46 -0.12
N SER A 323 -17.68 -9.79 -1.25
CA SER A 323 -18.03 -8.37 -1.31
C SER A 323 -19.38 -8.06 -0.66
N LEU A 324 -20.31 -9.02 -0.57
CA LEU A 324 -21.53 -8.86 0.23
C LEU A 324 -21.24 -8.79 1.72
N GLY A 325 -20.39 -9.71 2.20
CA GLY A 325 -19.96 -9.78 3.60
C GLY A 325 -19.20 -8.53 4.03
N MET A 326 -18.25 -8.09 3.20
CA MET A 326 -17.51 -6.83 3.41
C MET A 326 -18.38 -5.59 3.12
N GLY A 327 -19.41 -5.72 2.27
CA GLY A 327 -20.33 -4.66 1.87
C GLY A 327 -21.21 -4.14 3.01
N VAL A 328 -21.54 -4.99 3.98
CA VAL A 328 -22.27 -4.52 5.18
C VAL A 328 -21.40 -3.73 6.14
N ASP A 329 -20.07 -3.76 6.01
CA ASP A 329 -19.16 -3.13 6.98
C ASP A 329 -19.50 -1.64 7.13
N ALA A 330 -19.57 -0.89 6.03
CA ALA A 330 -19.92 0.54 6.06
C ALA A 330 -21.24 0.81 6.83
N ASN A 331 -22.23 -0.06 6.67
CA ASN A 331 -23.50 0.02 7.36
C ASN A 331 -23.42 -0.35 8.85
N VAL A 332 -22.65 -1.38 9.19
CA VAL A 332 -22.35 -1.80 10.57
C VAL A 332 -21.65 -0.67 11.32
N ILE A 333 -20.62 -0.07 10.70
CA ILE A 333 -19.84 1.06 11.23
C ILE A 333 -20.75 2.23 11.59
N LEU A 334 -21.58 2.63 10.61
CA LEU A 334 -22.52 3.71 10.78
C LEU A 334 -23.55 3.39 11.88
N SER A 335 -24.09 2.18 11.89
CA SER A 335 -25.12 1.77 12.84
C SER A 335 -24.60 1.70 14.27
N GLU A 336 -23.42 1.11 14.49
CA GLU A 336 -22.79 1.09 15.82
C GLU A 336 -22.47 2.50 16.28
N ARG A 337 -22.01 3.40 15.38
CA ARG A 337 -21.74 4.78 15.79
C ARG A 337 -22.99 5.55 16.19
N ILE A 338 -24.08 5.42 15.44
CA ILE A 338 -25.37 6.04 15.80
C ILE A 338 -25.85 5.49 17.14
N LYS A 339 -25.74 4.18 17.33
CA LYS A 339 -26.14 3.48 18.56
C LYS A 339 -25.31 3.92 19.77
N GLU A 340 -24.00 4.13 19.62
CA GLU A 340 -23.14 4.69 20.66
C GLU A 340 -23.61 6.09 21.09
N GLU A 341 -23.78 7.02 20.15
CA GLU A 341 -24.17 8.40 20.45
C GLU A 341 -25.56 8.47 21.12
N LEU A 342 -26.50 7.60 20.72
CA LEU A 342 -27.82 7.47 21.35
C LEU A 342 -27.77 6.90 22.78
N ASN A 343 -26.84 5.98 23.03
CA ASN A 343 -26.63 5.38 24.35
C ASN A 343 -25.88 6.34 25.30
N GLU A 344 -25.08 7.26 24.76
CA GLU A 344 -24.44 8.36 25.50
C GLU A 344 -25.42 9.49 25.86
N GLY A 345 -26.66 9.43 25.36
CA GLY A 345 -27.74 10.34 25.74
C GLY A 345 -28.03 11.45 24.73
N HIS A 346 -27.34 11.49 23.58
CA HIS A 346 -27.62 12.46 22.53
C HIS A 346 -29.00 12.25 21.89
N SER A 347 -29.58 13.33 21.38
CA SER A 347 -30.84 13.27 20.61
C SER A 347 -30.60 12.64 19.24
N LEU A 348 -31.64 12.03 18.66
CA LEU A 348 -31.53 11.32 17.37
C LEU A 348 -30.91 12.19 16.25
N PRO A 349 -31.29 13.47 16.05
CA PRO A 349 -30.66 14.28 15.00
C PRO A 349 -29.16 14.51 15.22
N VAL A 350 -28.74 14.71 16.47
CA VAL A 350 -27.33 14.90 16.83
C VAL A 350 -26.54 13.61 16.64
N ALA A 351 -27.09 12.48 17.11
CA ALA A 351 -26.50 11.16 16.94
C ALA A 351 -26.31 10.79 15.46
N LEU A 352 -27.29 11.10 14.60
CA LEU A 352 -27.18 10.89 13.15
C LEU A 352 -26.08 11.76 12.53
N SER A 353 -26.06 13.07 12.84
CA SER A 353 -25.06 13.99 12.32
C SER A 353 -23.63 13.60 12.70
N ASN A 354 -23.42 13.26 13.98
CA ASN A 354 -22.14 12.80 14.49
C ASN A 354 -21.74 11.45 13.88
N GLY A 355 -22.70 10.53 13.78
CA GLY A 355 -22.52 9.22 13.16
C GLY A 355 -21.99 9.31 11.73
N PHE A 356 -22.68 10.06 10.86
CA PHE A 356 -22.26 10.20 9.46
C PHE A 356 -20.91 10.89 9.29
N THR A 357 -20.64 11.93 10.07
CA THR A 357 -19.41 12.73 9.94
C THR A 357 -18.17 11.94 10.36
N ARG A 358 -18.30 11.10 11.40
CA ARG A 358 -17.19 10.30 11.93
C ARG A 358 -17.02 8.97 11.21
N ALA A 359 -18.11 8.31 10.80
CA ALA A 359 -18.05 7.03 10.10
C ALA A 359 -17.34 7.12 8.73
N PHE A 360 -17.51 8.21 7.97
CA PHE A 360 -17.00 8.33 6.61
C PHE A 360 -15.48 8.11 6.50
N SER A 361 -14.66 8.71 7.37
CA SER A 361 -13.20 8.52 7.27
C SER A 361 -12.77 7.10 7.58
N SER A 362 -13.44 6.43 8.53
CA SER A 362 -13.10 5.05 8.87
C SER A 362 -13.49 4.08 7.75
N VAL A 363 -14.64 4.28 7.09
CA VAL A 363 -15.05 3.46 5.94
C VAL A 363 -14.15 3.70 4.73
N PHE A 364 -13.82 4.96 4.43
CA PHE A 364 -12.95 5.31 3.33
C PHE A 364 -11.58 4.65 3.50
N ASP A 365 -10.97 4.78 4.68
CA ASP A 365 -9.65 4.24 4.94
C ASP A 365 -9.59 2.70 4.83
N GLY A 366 -10.66 2.02 5.29
CA GLY A 366 -10.80 0.56 5.13
C GLY A 366 -10.89 0.13 3.67
N ASN A 367 -11.80 0.75 2.90
CA ASN A 367 -12.02 0.41 1.50
C ASN A 367 -10.78 0.65 0.61
N VAL A 368 -9.95 1.67 0.89
CA VAL A 368 -8.71 1.88 0.13
C VAL A 368 -7.77 0.68 0.23
N THR A 369 -7.64 0.06 1.40
CA THR A 369 -6.72 -1.08 1.58
C THR A 369 -7.18 -2.33 0.84
N VAL A 370 -8.49 -2.60 0.81
CA VAL A 370 -9.07 -3.69 0.03
C VAL A 370 -8.94 -3.41 -1.46
N ALA A 371 -9.13 -2.16 -1.90
CA ALA A 371 -8.93 -1.76 -3.28
C ALA A 371 -7.47 -1.94 -3.75
N ILE A 372 -6.48 -1.66 -2.88
CA ILE A 372 -5.06 -1.94 -3.17
C ILE A 372 -4.86 -3.44 -3.39
N ALA A 373 -5.37 -4.30 -2.50
CA ALA A 373 -5.27 -5.75 -2.66
C ALA A 373 -5.94 -6.25 -3.95
N ALA A 374 -7.16 -5.77 -4.23
CA ALA A 374 -7.90 -6.10 -5.44
C ALA A 374 -7.17 -5.66 -6.72
N ALA A 375 -6.56 -4.46 -6.71
CA ALA A 375 -5.75 -3.99 -7.83
C ALA A 375 -4.50 -4.87 -8.03
N MET A 376 -3.82 -5.28 -6.96
CA MET A 376 -2.65 -6.18 -7.08
C MET A 376 -3.03 -7.55 -7.64
N LEU A 377 -4.20 -8.09 -7.26
CA LEU A 377 -4.77 -9.29 -7.86
C LEU A 377 -5.03 -9.13 -9.36
N MET A 378 -5.52 -7.97 -9.79
CA MET A 378 -5.75 -7.70 -11.22
C MET A 378 -4.44 -7.50 -11.99
N PHE A 379 -3.40 -6.91 -11.38
CA PHE A 379 -2.13 -6.67 -12.05
C PHE A 379 -1.25 -7.92 -12.18
N PHE A 380 -1.27 -8.82 -11.19
CA PHE A 380 -0.36 -9.98 -11.12
C PHE A 380 -1.07 -11.33 -11.16
N GLY A 381 -2.39 -11.38 -10.97
CA GLY A 381 -3.16 -12.63 -11.01
C GLY A 381 -3.43 -13.11 -12.43
N SER A 382 -3.60 -14.43 -12.58
CA SER A 382 -3.99 -15.06 -13.83
C SER A 382 -5.53 -15.12 -13.95
N GLY A 383 -6.07 -15.65 -15.05
CA GLY A 383 -7.48 -15.55 -15.47
C GLY A 383 -8.53 -15.58 -14.34
N THR A 384 -8.50 -16.58 -13.46
CA THR A 384 -9.48 -16.72 -12.37
C THR A 384 -9.26 -15.71 -11.23
N THR A 385 -8.00 -15.48 -10.84
CA THR A 385 -7.60 -14.51 -9.82
C THR A 385 -7.88 -13.06 -10.25
N LEU A 386 -7.70 -12.76 -11.54
CA LEU A 386 -8.01 -11.46 -12.13
C LEU A 386 -9.52 -11.17 -12.05
N SER A 387 -10.36 -12.13 -12.43
CA SER A 387 -11.83 -12.02 -12.36
C SER A 387 -12.33 -11.82 -10.91
N PHE A 388 -11.71 -12.54 -9.96
CA PHE A 388 -11.92 -12.33 -8.53
C PHE A 388 -11.52 -10.91 -8.08
N GLY A 389 -10.33 -10.45 -8.47
CA GLY A 389 -9.82 -9.11 -8.16
C GLY A 389 -10.72 -8.00 -8.70
N TYR A 390 -11.21 -8.13 -9.94
CA TYR A 390 -12.14 -7.18 -10.55
C TYR A 390 -13.46 -7.12 -9.79
N SER A 391 -14.05 -8.28 -9.49
CA SER A 391 -15.31 -8.38 -8.74
C SER A 391 -15.19 -7.76 -7.35
N LEU A 392 -14.07 -8.00 -6.66
CA LEU A 392 -13.76 -7.41 -5.36
C LEU A 392 -13.56 -5.89 -5.45
N LEU A 393 -12.83 -5.39 -6.44
CA LEU A 393 -12.57 -3.96 -6.64
C LEU A 393 -13.88 -3.18 -6.87
N VAL A 394 -14.71 -3.66 -7.79
CA VAL A 394 -16.03 -3.07 -8.07
C VAL A 394 -16.90 -3.14 -6.81
N GLY A 395 -16.88 -4.28 -6.10
CA GLY A 395 -17.63 -4.45 -4.86
C GLY A 395 -17.27 -3.41 -3.80
N VAL A 396 -15.98 -3.12 -3.61
CA VAL A 396 -15.47 -2.11 -2.67
C VAL A 396 -15.85 -0.69 -3.08
N ILE A 397 -15.75 -0.37 -4.38
CA ILE A 397 -16.17 0.94 -4.91
C ILE A 397 -17.68 1.13 -4.67
N MET A 398 -18.48 0.13 -5.01
CA MET A 398 -19.93 0.16 -4.81
C MET A 398 -20.28 0.27 -3.33
N ASN A 399 -19.61 -0.46 -2.44
CA ASN A 399 -19.78 -0.34 -0.99
C ASN A 399 -19.55 1.10 -0.48
N GLY A 400 -18.51 1.79 -0.98
CA GLY A 400 -18.28 3.20 -0.63
C GLY A 400 -19.44 4.12 -1.01
N ILE A 401 -20.05 3.89 -2.17
CA ILE A 401 -21.17 4.68 -2.70
C ILE A 401 -22.48 4.34 -1.96
N THR A 402 -22.85 3.07 -1.89
CA THR A 402 -24.15 2.62 -1.35
C THR A 402 -24.14 2.60 0.18
N GLY A 403 -23.09 2.02 0.76
CA GLY A 403 -22.95 1.81 2.20
C GLY A 403 -22.86 3.11 3.00
N VAL A 404 -22.33 4.19 2.41
CA VAL A 404 -22.19 5.49 3.09
C VAL A 404 -23.14 6.56 2.54
N TRP A 405 -23.07 6.86 1.24
CA TRP A 405 -23.81 7.99 0.67
C TRP A 405 -25.31 7.69 0.57
N LEU A 406 -25.69 6.55 -0.04
CA LEU A 406 -27.10 6.18 -0.18
C LEU A 406 -27.76 5.91 1.18
N SER A 407 -27.06 5.20 2.06
CA SER A 407 -27.51 4.91 3.42
C SER A 407 -27.78 6.18 4.23
N ARG A 408 -26.96 7.23 4.05
CA ARG A 408 -27.20 8.55 4.66
C ARG A 408 -28.50 9.19 4.19
N LEU A 409 -28.78 9.15 2.89
CA LEU A 409 -30.01 9.72 2.33
C LEU A 409 -31.25 8.97 2.84
N MET A 410 -31.19 7.64 2.86
CA MET A 410 -32.29 6.79 3.33
C MET A 410 -32.58 6.99 4.83
N ILE A 411 -31.55 6.92 5.68
CA ILE A 411 -31.72 7.12 7.14
C ILE A 411 -32.20 8.53 7.45
N GLY A 412 -31.66 9.55 6.77
CA GLY A 412 -32.08 10.93 6.96
C GLY A 412 -33.53 11.19 6.55
N SER A 413 -34.01 10.52 5.50
CA SER A 413 -35.42 10.54 5.08
C SER A 413 -36.33 9.83 6.08
N LEU A 414 -35.95 8.64 6.56
CA LEU A 414 -36.71 7.91 7.57
C LEU A 414 -36.83 8.71 8.88
N ALA A 415 -35.72 9.25 9.38
CA ALA A 415 -35.67 9.99 10.63
C ALA A 415 -36.53 11.28 10.62
N SER A 416 -36.85 11.83 9.43
CA SER A 416 -37.70 13.00 9.32
C SER A 416 -39.18 12.68 9.57
N SER A 417 -39.61 11.44 9.33
CA SER A 417 -40.98 10.96 9.58
C SER A 417 -41.23 10.69 11.07
N LYS A 418 -42.44 11.04 11.55
CA LYS A 418 -42.82 10.87 12.97
C LYS A 418 -42.78 9.40 13.43
N TYR A 419 -43.09 8.47 12.53
CA TYR A 419 -43.18 7.03 12.83
C TYR A 419 -41.83 6.36 13.08
N PHE A 420 -40.76 6.86 12.46
CA PHE A 420 -39.44 6.24 12.50
C PHE A 420 -38.44 6.94 13.45
N ARG A 421 -38.90 7.89 14.27
CA ARG A 421 -38.04 8.63 15.22
C ARG A 421 -37.72 7.88 16.51
N ASN A 422 -38.30 6.70 16.74
CA ASN A 422 -38.07 5.95 17.98
C ASN A 422 -36.60 5.50 18.08
N PRO A 423 -35.83 5.93 19.10
CA PRO A 423 -34.42 5.56 19.27
C PRO A 423 -34.16 4.05 19.35
N TRP A 424 -35.16 3.25 19.75
CA TRP A 424 -35.04 1.79 19.76
C TRP A 424 -34.82 1.21 18.34
N LEU A 425 -35.39 1.84 17.31
CA LEU A 425 -35.21 1.43 15.92
C LEU A 425 -33.76 1.58 15.45
N TYR A 426 -33.00 2.45 16.09
CA TYR A 426 -31.58 2.72 15.84
C TYR A 426 -30.66 2.00 16.85
N GLY A 427 -31.17 1.00 17.56
CA GLY A 427 -30.37 0.14 18.44
C GLY A 427 -30.12 0.68 19.85
N LYS A 428 -30.77 1.77 20.28
CA LYS A 428 -30.67 2.26 21.67
C LYS A 428 -31.10 1.17 22.64
N LYS A 429 -30.24 0.87 23.63
CA LYS A 429 -30.58 -0.10 24.70
C LYS A 429 -31.64 0.52 25.61
N LYS A 430 -32.62 -0.28 26.07
CA LYS A 430 -33.50 0.15 27.17
C LYS A 430 -32.60 0.46 28.36
N SER A 431 -32.82 1.58 29.03
CA SER A 431 -32.04 2.00 30.20
C SER A 431 -32.30 1.03 31.37
N THR A 432 -31.67 -0.14 31.32
CA THR A 432 -31.49 -1.00 32.47
C THR A 432 -30.19 -0.57 33.12
N ALA A 433 -30.25 -0.21 34.40
CA ALA A 433 -29.07 0.06 35.22
C ALA A 433 -28.06 -1.07 35.04
N THR A 434 -27.06 -0.83 34.18
CA THR A 434 -26.07 -1.84 33.84
C THR A 434 -25.20 -2.02 35.06
N LYS A 435 -25.31 -3.19 35.70
CA LYS A 435 -24.27 -3.74 36.59
C LYS A 435 -22.92 -3.36 35.99
N LYS A 436 -22.07 -2.62 36.72
CA LYS A 436 -20.69 -2.34 36.30
C LYS A 436 -19.98 -3.68 36.10
N SER A 437 -20.01 -4.18 34.88
CA SER A 437 -19.24 -5.36 34.48
C SER A 437 -17.78 -5.08 34.80
N LYS A 438 -17.10 -6.09 35.35
CA LYS A 438 -15.65 -6.04 35.57
C LYS A 438 -15.00 -5.69 34.22
N VAL A 439 -14.28 -4.57 34.17
CA VAL A 439 -13.65 -4.10 32.94
C VAL A 439 -12.48 -5.02 32.61
N PHE A 440 -12.56 -5.71 31.47
CA PHE A 440 -11.45 -6.52 30.98
C PHE A 440 -10.31 -5.62 30.48
N ASP A 441 -9.08 -5.95 30.85
CA ASP A 441 -7.87 -5.20 30.55
C ASP A 441 -7.06 -5.93 29.48
N TYR A 442 -7.21 -5.50 28.22
CA TYR A 442 -6.56 -6.05 27.05
C TYR A 442 -5.06 -5.75 27.05
N CYS A 443 -4.71 -4.50 27.39
CA CYS A 443 -3.33 -4.04 27.44
C CYS A 443 -2.51 -4.76 28.51
N LYS A 444 -3.08 -5.17 29.65
CA LYS A 444 -2.36 -5.96 30.67
C LYS A 444 -2.09 -7.39 30.21
N ASN A 445 -3.04 -7.98 29.49
CA ASN A 445 -3.04 -9.39 29.08
C ASN A 445 -2.30 -9.65 27.75
N THR A 446 -1.60 -8.67 27.17
CA THR A 446 -0.84 -8.80 25.90
C THR A 446 0.03 -10.06 25.81
N ARG A 447 0.61 -10.52 26.93
CA ARG A 447 1.44 -11.74 26.92
C ARG A 447 0.65 -12.99 26.55
N LEU A 448 -0.58 -13.11 27.05
CA LEU A 448 -1.45 -14.23 26.73
C LEU A 448 -1.82 -14.17 25.24
N PHE A 449 -2.14 -12.96 24.75
CA PHE A 449 -2.52 -12.75 23.37
C PHE A 449 -1.40 -13.00 22.36
N VAL A 450 -0.14 -12.82 22.75
CA VAL A 450 1.03 -13.15 21.93
C VAL A 450 1.39 -14.64 22.02
N LEU A 451 1.13 -15.29 23.16
CA LEU A 451 1.53 -16.68 23.39
C LEU A 451 0.74 -17.67 22.54
N VAL A 452 -0.59 -17.50 22.44
CA VAL A 452 -1.46 -18.34 21.60
C VAL A 452 -0.98 -18.38 20.13
N PRO A 453 -0.84 -17.24 19.44
CA PRO A 453 -0.38 -17.23 18.04
C PRO A 453 1.07 -17.67 17.89
N ALA A 454 1.96 -17.38 18.85
CA ALA A 454 3.32 -17.88 18.81
C ALA A 454 3.38 -19.41 18.86
N ILE A 455 2.54 -20.05 19.67
CA ILE A 455 2.42 -21.52 19.72
C ILE A 455 1.90 -22.06 18.39
N LEU A 456 0.85 -21.45 17.83
CA LEU A 456 0.30 -21.86 16.53
C LEU A 456 1.33 -21.78 15.41
N ILE A 457 2.11 -20.69 15.37
CA ILE A 457 3.21 -20.51 14.40
C ILE A 457 4.28 -21.58 14.60
N VAL A 458 4.71 -21.85 15.84
CA VAL A 458 5.75 -22.87 16.11
C VAL A 458 5.27 -24.27 15.72
N ILE A 459 4.05 -24.65 16.10
CA ILE A 459 3.46 -25.95 15.72
C ILE A 459 3.34 -26.04 14.20
N GLY A 460 2.87 -24.96 13.55
CA GLY A 460 2.78 -24.86 12.11
C GLY A 460 4.13 -25.06 11.43
N SER A 461 5.19 -24.35 11.88
CA SER A 461 6.55 -24.52 11.37
C SER A 461 7.05 -25.96 11.50
N ILE A 462 6.90 -26.56 12.69
CA ILE A 462 7.37 -27.93 12.95
C ILE A 462 6.65 -28.89 12.00
N PHE A 463 5.33 -28.74 11.84
CA PHE A 463 4.54 -29.59 10.96
C PHE A 463 4.90 -29.39 9.48
N SER A 464 5.12 -28.15 9.04
CA SER A 464 5.61 -27.84 7.69
C SER A 464 6.97 -28.46 7.40
N ILE A 465 7.87 -28.51 8.39
CA ILE A 465 9.19 -29.15 8.25
C ILE A 465 9.04 -30.68 8.18
N ILE A 466 8.17 -31.29 8.99
CA ILE A 466 8.01 -32.75 9.05
C ILE A 466 7.27 -33.29 7.83
N LYS A 467 6.14 -32.70 7.47
CA LYS A 467 5.25 -33.21 6.41
C LYS A 467 5.64 -32.68 5.02
N GLY A 468 6.45 -31.63 4.97
CA GLY A 468 6.63 -30.83 3.76
C GLY A 468 5.37 -30.05 3.41
N VAL A 469 5.47 -29.22 2.39
CA VAL A 469 4.32 -28.48 1.85
C VAL A 469 3.93 -29.06 0.51
N ASN A 470 2.66 -29.41 0.41
CA ASN A 470 2.10 -29.93 -0.82
C ASN A 470 1.76 -28.76 -1.74
N LEU A 471 2.58 -28.54 -2.76
CA LEU A 471 2.29 -27.56 -3.80
C LEU A 471 1.46 -28.26 -4.88
N ASP A 472 0.45 -27.56 -5.36
CA ASP A 472 -0.41 -28.02 -6.45
C ASP A 472 0.35 -28.03 -7.78
N ILE A 473 -0.26 -28.68 -8.78
CA ILE A 473 0.27 -28.78 -10.13
C ILE A 473 0.39 -27.41 -10.80
N ASP A 474 -0.46 -26.46 -10.39
CA ASP A 474 -0.38 -25.05 -10.76
C ASP A 474 1.01 -24.44 -10.54
N PHE A 475 1.78 -24.95 -9.56
CA PHE A 475 3.10 -24.43 -9.22
C PHE A 475 4.24 -25.41 -9.48
N ARG A 476 3.98 -26.71 -9.41
CA ARG A 476 5.00 -27.75 -9.66
C ARG A 476 5.15 -28.11 -11.13
N GLY A 477 4.12 -27.88 -11.94
CA GLY A 477 3.99 -28.49 -13.27
C GLY A 477 3.53 -29.96 -13.18
N GLY A 478 2.94 -30.44 -14.27
CA GLY A 478 2.43 -31.81 -14.40
C GLY A 478 1.08 -31.89 -15.12
N SER A 479 0.37 -33.00 -14.95
CA SER A 479 -0.95 -33.19 -15.57
C SER A 479 -1.98 -33.81 -14.62
N ILE A 480 -3.17 -33.18 -14.52
CA ILE A 480 -4.35 -33.72 -13.84
C ILE A 480 -5.42 -34.01 -14.89
N ILE A 481 -5.91 -35.24 -14.92
CA ILE A 481 -6.91 -35.66 -15.89
C ILE A 481 -8.08 -36.30 -15.14
N ASN A 482 -9.29 -35.80 -15.38
CA ASN A 482 -10.51 -36.32 -14.77
C ASN A 482 -11.39 -36.96 -15.84
N TYR A 483 -11.67 -38.26 -15.70
CA TYR A 483 -12.63 -38.97 -16.53
C TYR A 483 -13.87 -39.32 -15.72
N GLY A 484 -15.04 -38.94 -16.23
CA GLY A 484 -16.32 -39.42 -15.73
C GLY A 484 -16.58 -40.82 -16.25
N TYR A 485 -17.02 -41.73 -15.37
CA TYR A 485 -17.27 -43.12 -15.72
C TYR A 485 -18.51 -43.69 -15.01
N VAL A 486 -18.99 -44.83 -15.49
CA VAL A 486 -20.14 -45.56 -14.95
C VAL A 486 -19.73 -46.98 -14.56
N GLY A 487 -19.98 -47.39 -13.32
CA GLY A 487 -19.63 -48.71 -12.79
C GLY A 487 -18.49 -48.64 -11.76
N GLU A 488 -17.77 -49.74 -11.58
CA GLU A 488 -16.58 -49.82 -10.72
C GLU A 488 -15.33 -49.92 -11.60
N ILE A 489 -14.32 -49.10 -11.29
CA ILE A 489 -12.98 -49.14 -11.90
C ILE A 489 -11.99 -49.45 -10.78
N ASP A 490 -11.04 -50.36 -11.03
CA ASP A 490 -9.90 -50.56 -10.15
C ASP A 490 -8.91 -49.41 -10.34
N LEU A 491 -8.77 -48.58 -9.30
CA LEU A 491 -7.92 -47.39 -9.33
C LEU A 491 -6.43 -47.76 -9.42
N GLU A 492 -6.02 -48.87 -8.81
CA GLU A 492 -4.61 -49.29 -8.78
C GLU A 492 -4.21 -49.84 -10.16
N GLU A 493 -5.06 -50.67 -10.75
CA GLU A 493 -4.89 -51.16 -12.12
C GLU A 493 -4.90 -50.01 -13.14
N ALA A 494 -5.86 -49.09 -13.05
CA ALA A 494 -5.91 -47.91 -13.92
C ALA A 494 -4.66 -47.03 -13.78
N SER A 495 -4.15 -46.85 -12.56
CA SER A 495 -2.91 -46.09 -12.33
C SER A 495 -1.67 -46.78 -12.90
N SER A 496 -1.57 -48.11 -12.77
CA SER A 496 -0.45 -48.89 -13.32
C SER A 496 -0.45 -48.87 -14.84
N LEU A 497 -1.62 -49.08 -15.47
CA LEU A 497 -1.74 -49.07 -16.94
C LEU A 497 -1.30 -47.73 -17.55
N VAL A 498 -1.73 -46.63 -16.93
CA VAL A 498 -1.33 -45.30 -17.40
C VAL A 498 0.14 -45.06 -17.09
N SER A 499 0.64 -45.47 -15.92
CA SER A 499 2.05 -45.35 -15.54
C SER A 499 2.99 -46.10 -16.50
N ASP A 500 2.60 -47.28 -16.96
CA ASP A 500 3.36 -48.11 -17.90
C ASP A 500 3.38 -47.49 -19.32
N GLU A 501 2.29 -46.83 -19.74
CA GLU A 501 2.19 -46.20 -21.06
C GLU A 501 3.03 -44.92 -21.16
N ILE A 502 3.01 -44.07 -20.13
CA ILE A 502 3.67 -42.76 -20.16
C ILE A 502 5.04 -42.74 -19.48
N ASP A 503 5.50 -43.88 -18.92
CA ASP A 503 6.73 -44.02 -18.14
C ASP A 503 6.87 -43.00 -16.99
N ARG A 504 5.76 -42.69 -16.30
CA ARG A 504 5.72 -41.74 -15.18
C ARG A 504 4.80 -42.22 -14.08
N GLN A 505 5.13 -41.88 -12.84
CA GLN A 505 4.27 -42.20 -11.70
C GLN A 505 2.91 -41.50 -11.80
N VAL A 506 1.86 -42.31 -11.81
CA VAL A 506 0.47 -41.87 -11.81
C VAL A 506 -0.19 -42.27 -10.51
N SER A 507 -0.92 -41.34 -9.89
CA SER A 507 -1.80 -41.65 -8.77
C SER A 507 -3.25 -41.44 -9.18
N ALA A 508 -4.07 -42.48 -9.00
CA ALA A 508 -5.50 -42.44 -9.26
C ALA A 508 -6.29 -42.25 -7.96
N GLN A 509 -7.28 -41.37 -7.98
CA GLN A 509 -8.24 -41.19 -6.89
C GLN A 509 -9.65 -41.18 -7.45
N SER A 510 -10.59 -41.82 -6.75
CA SER A 510 -12.01 -41.67 -7.08
C SER A 510 -12.57 -40.42 -6.42
N VAL A 511 -13.22 -39.58 -7.24
CA VAL A 511 -13.95 -38.41 -6.77
C VAL A 511 -15.42 -38.66 -7.07
N VAL A 512 -16.24 -38.74 -6.01
CA VAL A 512 -17.69 -38.89 -6.17
C VAL A 512 -18.32 -37.51 -6.08
N SER A 513 -18.85 -37.01 -7.20
CA SER A 513 -19.63 -35.78 -7.19
C SER A 513 -21.05 -36.07 -6.70
N ARG A 514 -21.41 -35.50 -5.54
CA ARG A 514 -22.78 -35.62 -4.98
C ARG A 514 -23.81 -34.80 -5.74
N ALA A 515 -23.39 -33.83 -6.55
CA ALA A 515 -24.27 -33.01 -7.36
C ALA A 515 -24.98 -33.85 -8.45
N ASP A 516 -24.23 -34.75 -9.10
CA ASP A 516 -24.71 -35.46 -10.30
C ASP A 516 -24.72 -36.99 -10.15
N GLN A 517 -24.36 -37.52 -8.97
CA GLN A 517 -24.13 -38.96 -8.74
C GLN A 517 -23.11 -39.59 -9.72
N ARG A 518 -22.24 -38.77 -10.31
CA ARG A 518 -21.19 -39.22 -11.22
C ARG A 518 -19.93 -39.56 -10.43
N THR A 519 -19.33 -40.69 -10.78
CA THR A 519 -18.03 -41.09 -10.27
C THR A 519 -16.99 -40.66 -11.28
N GLU A 520 -15.99 -39.92 -10.83
CA GLU A 520 -14.84 -39.51 -11.62
C GLU A 520 -13.59 -40.23 -11.13
N ILE A 521 -12.72 -40.60 -12.07
CA ILE A 521 -11.36 -41.01 -11.77
C ILE A 521 -10.45 -39.81 -12.06
N SER A 522 -9.75 -39.36 -11.04
CA SER A 522 -8.76 -38.28 -11.12
C SER A 522 -7.37 -38.91 -11.17
N LEU A 523 -6.70 -38.72 -12.29
CA LEU A 523 -5.33 -39.17 -12.52
C LEU A 523 -4.39 -37.99 -12.33
N ASN A 524 -3.55 -38.07 -11.31
CA ASN A 524 -2.50 -37.07 -11.05
C ASN A 524 -1.17 -37.65 -11.52
N ILE A 525 -0.62 -37.08 -12.58
CA ILE A 525 0.70 -37.40 -13.12
C ILE A 525 1.68 -36.35 -12.59
N ALA A 526 2.52 -36.76 -11.65
CA ALA A 526 3.56 -35.88 -11.10
C ALA A 526 4.79 -35.88 -12.03
N GLY A 527 5.42 -34.72 -12.23
CA GLY A 527 6.75 -34.62 -12.86
C GLY A 527 7.06 -33.23 -13.40
N ASN A 528 8.31 -33.03 -13.85
CA ASN A 528 8.85 -31.75 -14.30
C ASN A 528 8.50 -31.40 -15.76
N GLU A 529 7.48 -32.04 -16.34
CA GLU A 529 7.03 -31.80 -17.72
C GLU A 529 5.51 -31.96 -17.78
N SER A 530 4.83 -31.12 -18.56
CA SER A 530 3.41 -31.33 -18.89
C SER A 530 3.27 -32.44 -19.92
N MET A 531 2.15 -33.18 -19.87
CA MET A 531 1.80 -34.06 -20.99
C MET A 531 1.45 -33.22 -22.21
N THR A 532 1.78 -33.73 -23.41
CA THR A 532 1.28 -33.14 -24.65
C THR A 532 -0.16 -33.60 -24.93
N PRO A 533 -0.94 -32.85 -25.73
CA PRO A 533 -2.27 -33.30 -26.16
C PRO A 533 -2.26 -34.71 -26.80
N GLU A 534 -1.18 -35.09 -27.47
CA GLU A 534 -1.03 -36.42 -28.07
C GLU A 534 -0.89 -37.53 -27.02
N GLN A 535 -0.13 -37.27 -25.94
CA GLN A 535 -0.01 -38.21 -24.82
C GLN A 535 -1.34 -38.35 -24.07
N LEU A 536 -2.11 -37.27 -23.95
CA LEU A 536 -3.46 -37.31 -23.36
C LEU A 536 -4.42 -38.17 -24.19
N ASP A 537 -4.37 -38.08 -25.51
CA ASP A 537 -5.16 -38.95 -26.40
C ASP A 537 -4.77 -40.43 -26.26
N GLN A 538 -3.46 -40.72 -26.17
CA GLN A 538 -2.96 -42.07 -25.90
C GLN A 538 -3.51 -42.63 -24.57
N VAL A 539 -3.43 -41.85 -23.49
CA VAL A 539 -3.98 -42.24 -22.17
C VAL A 539 -5.49 -42.47 -22.24
N THR A 540 -6.22 -41.59 -22.94
CA THR A 540 -7.67 -41.72 -23.13
C THR A 540 -8.02 -43.01 -23.86
N ARG A 541 -7.26 -43.36 -24.91
CA ARG A 541 -7.45 -44.60 -25.68
C ARG A 541 -7.15 -45.85 -24.86
N VAL A 542 -6.04 -45.88 -24.13
CA VAL A 542 -5.65 -47.03 -23.27
C VAL A 542 -6.73 -47.29 -22.21
N LEU A 543 -7.19 -46.25 -21.51
CA LEU A 543 -8.23 -46.38 -20.50
C LEU A 543 -9.58 -46.82 -21.08
N SER A 544 -9.95 -46.29 -22.25
CA SER A 544 -11.19 -46.67 -22.93
C SER A 544 -11.17 -48.12 -23.44
N GLN A 545 -9.99 -48.63 -23.83
CA GLN A 545 -9.78 -50.02 -24.23
C GLN A 545 -9.78 -50.98 -23.04
N ALA A 546 -9.18 -50.59 -21.91
CA ALA A 546 -9.17 -51.39 -20.68
C ALA A 546 -10.56 -51.48 -20.03
N TYR A 547 -11.35 -50.39 -20.08
CA TYR A 547 -12.66 -50.30 -19.45
C TYR A 547 -13.79 -49.93 -20.44
N PRO A 548 -14.09 -50.77 -21.45
CA PRO A 548 -15.07 -50.45 -22.49
C PRO A 548 -16.51 -50.35 -21.94
N GLN A 549 -16.80 -51.02 -20.82
CA GLN A 549 -18.11 -50.95 -20.15
C GLN A 549 -18.30 -49.66 -19.35
N ALA A 550 -17.21 -48.96 -19.00
CA ALA A 550 -17.25 -47.82 -18.08
C ALA A 550 -17.63 -46.49 -18.76
N LYS A 551 -17.73 -46.46 -20.09
CA LYS A 551 -18.07 -45.26 -20.90
C LYS A 551 -17.33 -44.00 -20.44
N MET A 552 -16.00 -44.13 -20.32
CA MET A 552 -15.09 -43.07 -19.89
C MET A 552 -15.28 -41.83 -20.78
N LYS A 553 -15.52 -40.67 -20.17
CA LYS A 553 -15.58 -39.37 -20.86
C LYS A 553 -14.69 -38.37 -20.17
N LEU A 554 -13.83 -37.70 -20.92
CA LEU A 554 -13.00 -36.64 -20.40
C LEU A 554 -13.89 -35.53 -19.84
N SER A 555 -13.76 -35.26 -18.55
CA SER A 555 -14.55 -34.25 -17.83
C SER A 555 -13.76 -32.96 -17.66
N SER A 556 -12.47 -33.09 -17.33
CA SER A 556 -11.51 -31.99 -17.39
C SER A 556 -10.07 -32.50 -17.57
N SER A 557 -9.23 -31.72 -18.23
CA SER A 557 -7.77 -31.93 -18.27
C SER A 557 -7.07 -30.63 -17.90
N GLN A 558 -6.02 -30.72 -17.09
CA GLN A 558 -5.19 -29.59 -16.72
C GLN A 558 -3.73 -30.00 -16.91
N LEU A 559 -3.12 -29.47 -17.97
CA LEU A 559 -1.75 -29.71 -18.39
C LEU A 559 -0.97 -28.42 -18.12
N VAL A 560 -0.09 -28.41 -17.13
CA VAL A 560 0.64 -27.19 -16.72
C VAL A 560 2.13 -27.39 -16.89
N ASP A 561 2.74 -26.51 -17.69
CA ASP A 561 4.20 -26.45 -17.81
C ASP A 561 4.83 -25.90 -16.51
N PRO A 562 5.89 -26.53 -15.97
CA PRO A 562 6.54 -26.07 -14.75
C PRO A 562 7.10 -24.64 -14.83
N LEU A 563 7.53 -24.17 -16.02
CA LEU A 563 8.02 -22.81 -16.21
C LEU A 563 6.91 -21.79 -15.92
N ILE A 564 5.72 -22.04 -16.48
CA ILE A 564 4.53 -21.21 -16.28
C ILE A 564 4.11 -21.24 -14.81
N GLY A 565 4.07 -22.44 -14.20
CA GLY A 565 3.72 -22.57 -12.79
C GLY A 565 4.69 -21.86 -11.84
N LYS A 566 6.00 -21.92 -12.14
CA LYS A 566 7.03 -21.17 -11.39
C LYS A 566 6.82 -19.66 -11.53
N GLU A 567 6.53 -19.18 -12.73
CA GLU A 567 6.27 -17.75 -12.97
C GLU A 567 5.04 -17.25 -12.21
N MET A 568 3.95 -18.03 -12.21
CA MET A 568 2.72 -17.72 -11.46
C MET A 568 3.00 -17.61 -9.95
N LEU A 569 3.77 -18.54 -9.40
CA LEU A 569 4.19 -18.51 -8.00
C LEU A 569 5.00 -17.24 -7.68
N ILE A 570 5.97 -16.90 -8.54
CA ILE A 570 6.80 -15.69 -8.41
C ILE A 570 5.95 -14.42 -8.46
N ASN A 571 5.04 -14.32 -9.43
CA ASN A 571 4.16 -13.17 -9.59
C ASN A 571 3.21 -13.02 -8.39
N GLY A 572 2.73 -14.13 -7.83
CA GLY A 572 1.99 -14.14 -6.57
C GLY A 572 2.77 -13.55 -5.39
N PHE A 573 4.04 -13.95 -5.22
CA PHE A 573 4.91 -13.37 -4.18
C PHE A 573 5.17 -11.88 -4.40
N LYS A 574 5.44 -11.45 -5.65
CA LYS A 574 5.59 -10.03 -6.00
C LYS A 574 4.34 -9.23 -5.60
N ALA A 575 3.16 -9.76 -5.91
CA ALA A 575 1.88 -9.13 -5.57
C ALA A 575 1.71 -8.96 -4.05
N ILE A 576 2.01 -10.00 -3.26
CA ILE A 576 1.91 -9.96 -1.79
C ILE A 576 2.85 -8.93 -1.18
N ILE A 577 4.11 -8.89 -1.62
CA ILE A 577 5.11 -7.95 -1.11
C ILE A 577 4.73 -6.51 -1.47
N LEU A 578 4.37 -6.26 -2.74
CA LEU A 578 4.00 -4.94 -3.20
C LEU A 578 2.71 -4.44 -2.54
N ALA A 579 1.68 -5.29 -2.42
CA ALA A 579 0.46 -4.97 -1.69
C ALA A 579 0.76 -4.58 -0.24
N SER A 580 1.58 -5.38 0.45
CA SER A 580 1.98 -5.13 1.84
C SER A 580 2.70 -3.79 1.98
N ALA A 581 3.65 -3.50 1.08
CA ALA A 581 4.38 -2.23 1.07
C ALA A 581 3.45 -1.02 0.87
N LEU A 582 2.58 -1.09 -0.15
CA LEU A 582 1.61 -0.02 -0.43
C LEU A 582 0.66 0.23 0.73
N ILE A 583 0.20 -0.84 1.40
CA ILE A 583 -0.69 -0.67 2.56
C ILE A 583 0.06 -0.10 3.76
N ILE A 584 1.30 -0.49 4.01
CA ILE A 584 2.13 0.09 5.08
C ILE A 584 2.35 1.59 4.84
N ILE A 585 2.70 1.97 3.61
CA ILE A 585 2.85 3.37 3.19
C ILE A 585 1.55 4.13 3.44
N TYR A 586 0.42 3.55 3.04
CA TYR A 586 -0.89 4.14 3.27
C TYR A 586 -1.21 4.34 4.76
N ILE A 587 -0.99 3.31 5.60
CA ILE A 587 -1.20 3.40 7.06
C ILE A 587 -0.28 4.45 7.68
N TRP A 588 0.98 4.54 7.24
CA TRP A 588 1.92 5.55 7.72
C TRP A 588 1.34 6.95 7.48
N PHE A 589 0.91 7.27 6.25
CA PHE A 589 0.34 8.57 5.94
C PHE A 589 -0.99 8.82 6.66
N SER A 590 -1.91 7.85 6.68
CA SER A 590 -3.21 8.03 7.35
C SER A 590 -3.03 8.27 8.85
N PHE A 591 -2.16 7.50 9.54
CA PHE A 591 -2.01 7.49 10.99
C PHE A 591 -0.82 8.31 11.53
N ARG A 592 -0.30 9.28 10.76
CA ARG A 592 0.81 10.16 11.18
C ARG A 592 0.64 10.77 12.58
N SER A 593 -0.59 11.10 12.98
CA SER A 593 -0.91 11.68 14.29
C SER A 593 -0.77 10.71 15.48
N MET A 594 -0.73 9.40 15.23
CA MET A 594 -0.49 8.35 16.24
C MET A 594 0.95 7.83 16.24
N SER A 595 1.91 8.62 15.76
CA SER A 595 3.29 8.17 15.50
C SER A 595 3.37 7.11 14.41
N GLY A 596 2.88 7.50 13.22
CA GLY A 596 2.68 6.71 12.00
C GLY A 596 3.58 5.48 11.81
N PRO A 597 4.92 5.59 11.87
CA PRO A 597 5.82 4.46 11.63
C PRO A 597 5.59 3.29 12.59
N SER A 598 5.41 3.58 13.89
CA SER A 598 5.20 2.52 14.90
C SER A 598 3.85 1.81 14.74
N ALA A 599 2.81 2.53 14.30
CA ALA A 599 1.49 1.95 14.06
C ALA A 599 1.51 1.05 12.80
N GLY A 600 2.18 1.50 11.74
CA GLY A 600 2.37 0.73 10.51
C GLY A 600 3.15 -0.58 10.74
N VAL A 601 4.26 -0.54 11.49
CA VAL A 601 5.03 -1.75 11.82
C VAL A 601 4.22 -2.75 12.64
N MET A 602 3.47 -2.30 13.64
CA MET A 602 2.64 -3.21 14.45
C MET A 602 1.46 -3.79 13.65
N ALA A 603 0.89 -3.02 12.73
CA ALA A 603 -0.11 -3.52 11.79
C ALA A 603 0.49 -4.57 10.85
N MET A 604 1.71 -4.34 10.34
CA MET A 604 2.44 -5.31 9.52
C MET A 604 2.72 -6.62 10.27
N LEU A 605 3.12 -6.55 11.55
CA LEU A 605 3.34 -7.76 12.35
C LEU A 605 2.05 -8.56 12.55
N ALA A 606 0.92 -7.88 12.75
CA ALA A 606 -0.39 -8.53 12.83
C ALA A 606 -0.76 -9.20 11.50
N LEU A 607 -0.49 -8.53 10.37
CA LEU A 607 -0.74 -9.08 9.05
C LEU A 607 0.11 -10.31 8.75
N LEU A 608 1.40 -10.23 9.01
CA LEU A 608 2.31 -11.34 8.77
C LEU A 608 1.90 -12.55 9.61
N HIS A 609 1.43 -12.33 10.84
CA HIS A 609 0.80 -13.36 11.64
C HIS A 609 -0.42 -13.98 10.93
N ASP A 610 -1.33 -13.18 10.37
CA ASP A 610 -2.54 -13.69 9.73
C ASP A 610 -2.24 -14.53 8.48
N ILE A 611 -1.30 -14.06 7.65
CA ILE A 611 -0.81 -14.80 6.47
C ILE A 611 -0.23 -16.14 6.91
N LEU A 612 0.63 -16.14 7.92
CA LEU A 612 1.28 -17.35 8.43
C LEU A 612 0.27 -18.35 9.01
N VAL A 613 -0.73 -17.87 9.76
CA VAL A 613 -1.77 -18.74 10.31
C VAL A 613 -2.57 -19.42 9.21
N VAL A 614 -2.94 -18.70 8.16
CA VAL A 614 -3.65 -19.29 7.01
C VAL A 614 -2.77 -20.27 6.25
N PHE A 615 -1.50 -19.92 6.03
CA PHE A 615 -0.52 -20.81 5.42
C PHE A 615 -0.38 -22.13 6.22
N PHE A 616 -0.17 -22.07 7.54
CA PHE A 616 -0.08 -23.29 8.35
C PHE A 616 -1.38 -24.07 8.39
N PHE A 617 -2.51 -23.39 8.39
CA PHE A 617 -3.80 -24.07 8.33
C PHE A 617 -3.93 -24.91 7.05
N VAL A 618 -3.51 -24.39 5.89
CA VAL A 618 -3.52 -25.14 4.62
C VAL A 618 -2.57 -26.34 4.69
N VAL A 619 -1.35 -26.14 5.19
CA VAL A 619 -0.36 -27.22 5.36
C VAL A 619 -0.86 -28.31 6.32
N LEU A 620 -1.46 -27.92 7.44
CA LEU A 620 -2.07 -28.83 8.43
C LEU A 620 -3.24 -29.61 7.85
N SER A 621 -4.06 -28.95 7.02
CA SER A 621 -5.17 -29.59 6.31
C SER A 621 -4.71 -30.59 5.26
N GLY A 622 -3.42 -30.57 4.87
CA GLY A 622 -2.87 -31.44 3.84
C GLY A 622 -3.38 -31.15 2.43
N LYS A 623 -4.11 -30.05 2.25
CA LYS A 623 -4.59 -29.59 0.94
C LYS A 623 -3.41 -29.05 0.12
N ALA A 624 -3.47 -29.24 -1.19
CA ALA A 624 -2.49 -28.68 -2.11
C ALA A 624 -2.60 -27.14 -2.13
N MET A 625 -1.45 -26.46 -2.17
CA MET A 625 -1.37 -25.03 -2.35
C MET A 625 -1.41 -24.70 -3.83
N ASN A 626 -2.49 -24.07 -4.28
CA ASN A 626 -2.74 -23.67 -5.67
C ASN A 626 -2.81 -22.14 -5.80
N GLU A 627 -3.06 -21.61 -7.01
CA GLU A 627 -3.13 -20.15 -7.23
C GLU A 627 -4.17 -19.48 -6.31
N THR A 628 -5.26 -20.18 -5.98
CA THR A 628 -6.32 -19.71 -5.08
C THR A 628 -5.79 -19.24 -3.72
N ILE A 629 -4.70 -19.82 -3.19
CA ILE A 629 -4.14 -19.39 -1.90
C ILE A 629 -3.57 -17.97 -1.96
N ILE A 630 -3.01 -17.56 -3.11
CA ILE A 630 -2.49 -16.20 -3.33
C ILE A 630 -3.66 -15.22 -3.26
N ALA A 631 -4.78 -15.56 -3.92
CA ALA A 631 -6.01 -14.77 -3.87
C ALA A 631 -6.53 -14.62 -2.43
N VAL A 632 -6.56 -15.70 -1.66
CA VAL A 632 -6.95 -15.68 -0.25
C VAL A 632 -6.01 -14.81 0.58
N ILE A 633 -4.69 -14.97 0.46
CA ILE A 633 -3.70 -14.20 1.22
C ILE A 633 -3.82 -12.70 0.94
N LEU A 634 -3.90 -12.29 -0.34
CA LEU A 634 -4.06 -10.89 -0.73
C LEU A 634 -5.40 -10.31 -0.24
N THR A 635 -6.45 -11.11 -0.25
CA THR A 635 -7.76 -10.72 0.28
C THR A 635 -7.70 -10.51 1.79
N ILE A 636 -7.06 -11.42 2.53
CA ILE A 636 -6.86 -11.31 3.99
C ILE A 636 -6.02 -10.09 4.33
N LEU A 637 -5.00 -9.76 3.52
CA LEU A 637 -4.21 -8.55 3.69
C LEU A 637 -5.11 -7.30 3.70
N GLY A 638 -5.98 -7.15 2.70
CA GLY A 638 -6.94 -6.03 2.66
C GLY A 638 -7.96 -6.08 3.79
N TYR A 639 -8.51 -7.26 4.08
CA TYR A 639 -9.56 -7.45 5.07
C TYR A 639 -9.08 -7.25 6.52
N SER A 640 -7.98 -7.89 6.93
CA SER A 640 -7.50 -7.86 8.32
C SER A 640 -7.06 -6.46 8.74
N ILE A 641 -6.43 -5.71 7.83
CA ILE A 641 -6.03 -4.32 8.09
C ILE A 641 -7.22 -3.43 8.37
N ASN A 642 -8.36 -3.68 7.73
CA ASN A 642 -9.56 -2.88 7.92
C ASN A 642 -9.91 -2.77 9.42
N ASP A 643 -9.99 -3.91 10.14
CA ASP A 643 -10.26 -3.93 11.58
C ASP A 643 -9.16 -3.26 12.41
N THR A 644 -7.89 -3.37 12.01
CA THR A 644 -6.79 -2.64 12.67
C THR A 644 -6.95 -1.12 12.51
N ILE A 645 -7.31 -0.64 11.30
CA ILE A 645 -7.59 0.77 11.01
C ILE A 645 -8.76 1.28 11.85
N VAL A 646 -9.82 0.46 12.02
CA VAL A 646 -10.96 0.77 12.88
C VAL A 646 -10.53 1.06 14.32
N VAL A 647 -9.75 0.14 14.91
CA VAL A 647 -9.31 0.27 16.30
C VAL A 647 -8.36 1.45 16.44
N TYR A 648 -7.45 1.64 15.47
CA TYR A 648 -6.54 2.78 15.47
C TYR A 648 -7.27 4.11 15.31
N ASP A 649 -8.28 4.22 14.46
CA ASP A 649 -9.06 5.44 14.32
C ASP A 649 -9.78 5.79 15.63
N ARG A 650 -10.27 4.77 16.34
CA ARG A 650 -10.85 4.94 17.68
C ARG A 650 -9.82 5.39 18.73
N ILE A 651 -8.61 4.85 18.69
CA ILE A 651 -7.49 5.31 19.55
C ILE A 651 -7.17 6.77 19.22
N ARG A 652 -7.05 7.14 17.93
CA ARG A 652 -6.80 8.51 17.47
C ARG A 652 -7.86 9.48 17.96
N GLU A 653 -9.12 9.09 17.84
CA GLU A 653 -10.27 9.86 18.29
C GLU A 653 -10.23 10.05 19.80
N ASN A 654 -10.01 8.98 20.57
CA ASN A 654 -9.94 9.06 22.02
C ASN A 654 -8.74 9.91 22.49
N ILE A 655 -7.58 9.84 21.83
CA ILE A 655 -6.43 10.72 22.10
C ILE A 655 -6.84 12.20 21.93
N ARG A 656 -7.57 12.52 20.85
CA ARG A 656 -8.05 13.88 20.60
C ARG A 656 -9.10 14.32 21.61
N LEU A 657 -10.04 13.45 21.98
CA LEU A 657 -11.11 13.76 22.94
C LEU A 657 -10.61 13.90 24.37
N THR A 658 -9.61 13.11 24.79
CA THR A 658 -9.07 13.17 26.15
C THR A 658 -7.88 14.12 26.27
N GLY A 659 -7.45 14.77 25.18
CA GLY A 659 -6.28 15.65 25.16
C GLY A 659 -4.98 14.98 25.62
N GLY A 660 -4.89 13.64 25.54
CA GLY A 660 -3.75 12.86 26.03
C GLY A 660 -3.62 12.70 27.56
N VAL A 661 -4.63 13.10 28.35
CA VAL A 661 -4.58 13.06 29.83
C VAL A 661 -4.75 11.64 30.40
N VAL A 662 -5.41 10.74 29.65
CA VAL A 662 -5.67 9.36 30.07
C VAL A 662 -4.45 8.48 29.77
N PRO A 663 -3.99 7.63 30.72
CA PRO A 663 -2.91 6.68 30.47
C PRO A 663 -3.14 5.86 29.20
N LEU A 664 -2.08 5.64 28.42
CA LEU A 664 -2.19 5.00 27.10
C LEU A 664 -2.85 3.61 27.17
N ASP A 665 -2.56 2.81 28.21
CA ASP A 665 -3.21 1.51 28.43
C ASP A 665 -4.73 1.65 28.61
N GLU A 666 -5.17 2.59 29.43
CA GLU A 666 -6.59 2.81 29.71
C GLU A 666 -7.31 3.34 28.46
N LEU A 667 -6.66 4.25 27.73
CA LEU A 667 -7.16 4.82 26.48
C LEU A 667 -7.34 3.73 25.41
N VAL A 668 -6.34 2.88 25.21
CA VAL A 668 -6.43 1.79 24.23
C VAL A 668 -7.42 0.73 24.68
N ASN A 669 -7.46 0.35 25.96
CA ASN A 669 -8.50 -0.53 26.50
C ASN A 669 -9.91 0.02 26.30
N LYS A 670 -10.12 1.33 26.45
CA LYS A 670 -11.39 1.98 26.14
C LYS A 670 -11.70 1.88 24.65
N SER A 671 -10.71 2.15 23.80
CA SER A 671 -10.86 2.13 22.34
C SER A 671 -11.21 0.74 21.81
N ILE A 672 -10.51 -0.30 22.26
CA ILE A 672 -10.80 -1.71 21.90
C ILE A 672 -12.23 -2.06 22.29
N ARG A 673 -12.68 -1.72 23.51
CA ARG A 673 -14.05 -2.02 23.98
C ARG A 673 -15.13 -1.33 23.14
N GLN A 674 -14.90 -0.10 22.73
CA GLN A 674 -15.84 0.64 21.89
C GLN A 674 -15.92 0.04 20.48
N SER A 675 -14.78 -0.36 19.91
CA SER A 675 -14.72 -0.95 18.57
C SER A 675 -15.11 -2.44 18.52
N LEU A 676 -15.15 -3.13 19.66
CA LEU A 676 -15.34 -4.59 19.72
C LEU A 676 -16.62 -5.08 19.04
N SER A 677 -17.77 -4.46 19.35
CA SER A 677 -19.06 -4.85 18.75
C SER A 677 -19.04 -4.69 17.23
N ARG A 678 -18.41 -3.61 16.75
CA ARG A 678 -18.26 -3.33 15.32
C ARG A 678 -17.41 -4.42 14.65
N SER A 679 -16.16 -4.61 15.10
CA SER A 679 -15.24 -5.57 14.48
C SER A 679 -15.77 -7.01 14.50
N ILE A 680 -16.38 -7.43 15.60
CA ILE A 680 -17.00 -8.76 15.69
C ILE A 680 -18.16 -8.89 14.69
N ASN A 681 -19.05 -7.91 14.59
CA ASN A 681 -20.22 -8.02 13.71
C ASN A 681 -19.85 -7.94 12.24
N THR A 682 -18.88 -7.10 11.86
CA THR A 682 -18.31 -7.09 10.50
C THR A 682 -17.69 -8.45 10.16
N SER A 683 -16.96 -9.04 11.10
CA SER A 683 -16.32 -10.35 10.92
C SER A 683 -17.32 -11.49 10.85
N VAL A 684 -18.37 -11.47 11.69
CA VAL A 684 -19.46 -12.45 11.63
C VAL A 684 -20.20 -12.36 10.30
N ALA A 685 -20.51 -11.15 9.81
CA ALA A 685 -21.17 -11.00 8.52
C ALA A 685 -20.31 -11.56 7.37
N THR A 686 -19.03 -11.18 7.32
CA THR A 686 -18.11 -11.68 6.28
C THR A 686 -17.94 -13.19 6.38
N PHE A 687 -17.77 -13.72 7.59
CA PHE A 687 -17.70 -15.16 7.85
C PHE A 687 -18.96 -15.89 7.40
N LEU A 688 -20.16 -15.37 7.69
CA LEU A 688 -21.42 -15.98 7.27
C LEU A 688 -21.54 -16.05 5.74
N ALA A 689 -21.14 -15.00 5.02
CA ALA A 689 -21.17 -14.98 3.57
C ALA A 689 -20.25 -16.06 2.97
N VAL A 690 -19.01 -16.13 3.45
CA VAL A 690 -18.02 -17.12 3.00
C VAL A 690 -18.40 -18.54 3.45
N ALA A 691 -18.98 -18.70 4.64
CA ALA A 691 -19.45 -19.98 5.14
C ALA A 691 -20.58 -20.56 4.28
N VAL A 692 -21.50 -19.73 3.79
CA VAL A 692 -22.51 -20.17 2.81
C VAL A 692 -21.83 -20.66 1.53
N ALA A 693 -20.88 -19.89 0.99
CA ALA A 693 -20.10 -20.32 -0.18
C ALA A 693 -19.36 -21.65 0.06
N TYR A 694 -18.76 -21.84 1.23
CA TYR A 694 -18.10 -23.09 1.62
C TYR A 694 -19.09 -24.26 1.71
N VAL A 695 -20.25 -24.07 2.34
CA VAL A 695 -21.26 -25.13 2.48
C VAL A 695 -21.75 -25.56 1.10
N PHE A 696 -22.10 -24.63 0.20
CA PHE A 696 -22.48 -24.97 -1.16
C PHE A 696 -21.32 -25.60 -1.94
N GLY A 697 -20.12 -25.03 -1.89
CA GLY A 697 -18.95 -25.63 -2.53
C GLY A 697 -18.68 -27.06 -2.06
N SER A 698 -18.83 -27.33 -0.76
CA SER A 698 -18.62 -28.66 -0.19
C SER A 698 -19.75 -29.64 -0.48
N LEU A 699 -21.01 -29.17 -0.56
CA LEU A 699 -22.17 -30.02 -0.87
C LEU A 699 -22.18 -30.45 -2.33
N TYR A 700 -21.73 -29.58 -3.23
CA TYR A 700 -21.73 -29.79 -4.68
C TYR A 700 -20.33 -30.10 -5.26
N SER A 701 -19.36 -30.43 -4.41
CA SER A 701 -17.99 -30.83 -4.80
C SER A 701 -17.24 -29.81 -5.69
N LEU A 702 -17.46 -28.51 -5.49
CA LEU A 702 -16.74 -27.44 -6.19
C LEU A 702 -15.40 -27.17 -5.48
N SER A 703 -14.34 -27.88 -5.88
CA SER A 703 -13.00 -27.82 -5.28
C SER A 703 -12.48 -26.39 -5.16
N SER A 704 -12.49 -25.62 -6.25
CA SER A 704 -11.97 -24.24 -6.32
C SER A 704 -12.65 -23.30 -5.32
N ILE A 705 -13.93 -23.52 -5.02
CA ILE A 705 -14.68 -22.72 -4.03
C ILE A 705 -14.33 -23.13 -2.62
N THR A 706 -14.21 -24.44 -2.34
CA THR A 706 -13.87 -24.91 -1.00
C THR A 706 -12.42 -24.60 -0.61
N GLU A 707 -11.51 -24.61 -1.58
CA GLU A 707 -10.10 -24.25 -1.43
C GLU A 707 -9.91 -22.76 -1.22
N PHE A 708 -10.82 -21.93 -1.73
CA PHE A 708 -10.87 -20.51 -1.40
C PHE A 708 -11.52 -20.25 -0.03
N ALA A 709 -12.75 -20.74 0.16
CA ALA A 709 -13.62 -20.31 1.25
C ALA A 709 -13.13 -20.80 2.62
N LEU A 710 -12.61 -22.02 2.72
CA LEU A 710 -12.17 -22.57 4.01
C LEU A 710 -10.93 -21.83 4.57
N PRO A 711 -9.83 -21.64 3.81
CA PRO A 711 -8.72 -20.81 4.28
C PRO A 711 -9.12 -19.37 4.53
N MET A 712 -10.01 -18.78 3.72
CA MET A 712 -10.53 -17.43 3.94
C MET A 712 -11.30 -17.33 5.26
N MET A 713 -12.13 -18.30 5.62
CA MET A 713 -12.85 -18.33 6.91
C MET A 713 -11.88 -18.33 8.10
N PHE A 714 -10.82 -19.14 8.05
CA PHE A 714 -9.77 -19.13 9.07
C PHE A 714 -9.03 -17.79 9.11
N GLY A 715 -8.75 -17.21 7.95
CA GLY A 715 -8.13 -15.90 7.81
C GLY A 715 -8.96 -14.76 8.40
N ILE A 716 -10.28 -14.78 8.22
CA ILE A 716 -11.19 -13.81 8.83
C ILE A 716 -11.07 -13.90 10.36
N VAL A 717 -11.14 -15.10 10.93
CA VAL A 717 -11.03 -15.30 12.39
C VAL A 717 -9.66 -14.87 12.92
N ALA A 718 -8.58 -15.23 12.23
CA ALA A 718 -7.22 -14.84 12.58
C ALA A 718 -7.04 -13.31 12.54
N GLY A 719 -7.53 -12.66 11.48
CA GLY A 719 -7.46 -11.20 11.30
C GLY A 719 -8.27 -10.41 12.32
N THR A 720 -9.46 -10.87 12.68
CA THR A 720 -10.24 -10.27 13.77
C THR A 720 -9.49 -10.39 15.10
N TYR A 721 -8.88 -11.55 15.36
CA TYR A 721 -8.10 -11.78 16.57
C TYR A 721 -6.86 -10.88 16.62
N SER A 722 -6.09 -10.82 15.53
CA SER A 722 -4.85 -10.05 15.46
C SER A 722 -5.10 -8.54 15.57
N SER A 723 -6.13 -8.04 14.91
CA SER A 723 -6.51 -6.63 14.98
C SER A 723 -6.92 -6.18 16.39
N LEU A 724 -7.72 -7.00 17.09
CA LEU A 724 -8.23 -6.67 18.42
C LEU A 724 -7.23 -6.91 19.54
N PHE A 725 -6.47 -8.01 19.47
CA PHE A 725 -5.68 -8.52 20.60
C PHE A 725 -4.16 -8.46 20.41
N LEU A 726 -3.66 -8.35 19.18
CA LEU A 726 -2.22 -8.23 18.88
C LEU A 726 -1.83 -6.78 18.56
N ALA A 727 -2.34 -6.21 17.45
CA ALA A 727 -1.84 -4.95 16.88
C ALA A 727 -1.84 -3.79 17.89
N SER A 728 -3.01 -3.50 18.48
CA SER A 728 -3.17 -2.38 19.40
C SER A 728 -2.43 -2.57 20.74
N PRO A 729 -2.55 -3.72 21.44
CA PRO A 729 -1.79 -3.94 22.67
C PRO A 729 -0.27 -3.97 22.48
N LEU A 730 0.24 -4.54 21.36
CA LEU A 730 1.67 -4.51 21.04
C LEU A 730 2.16 -3.09 20.80
N TRP A 731 1.39 -2.27 20.07
CA TRP A 731 1.70 -0.87 19.86
C TRP A 731 1.80 -0.07 21.16
N VAL A 732 0.91 -0.32 22.14
CA VAL A 732 1.00 0.33 23.45
C VAL A 732 2.28 -0.05 24.18
N ARG A 733 2.66 -1.34 24.17
CA ARG A 733 3.90 -1.80 24.81
C ARG A 733 5.15 -1.23 24.13
N TRP A 734 5.11 -1.10 22.80
CA TRP A 734 6.15 -0.39 22.05
C TRP A 734 6.27 1.06 22.53
N LYS A 735 5.14 1.77 22.63
CA LYS A 735 5.12 3.18 23.03
C LYS A 735 5.57 3.42 24.47
N GLN A 736 5.16 2.57 25.40
CA GLN A 736 5.53 2.70 26.81
C GLN A 736 7.01 2.40 27.09
N ARG A 737 7.67 1.62 26.24
CA ARG A 737 9.13 1.45 26.28
C ARG A 737 9.89 2.70 25.84
N GLY A 738 9.25 3.61 25.10
CA GLY A 738 9.89 4.78 24.49
C GLY A 738 10.33 5.89 25.43
N GLY A 739 10.34 5.68 26.75
CA GLY A 739 10.98 6.61 27.69
C GLY A 739 12.49 6.67 27.46
N ARG A 740 12.98 7.82 26.96
CA ARG A 740 14.37 8.22 26.64
C ARG A 740 14.99 7.81 25.29
N THR A 741 14.54 6.78 24.55
CA THR A 741 15.19 6.39 23.26
C THR A 741 14.25 5.90 22.14
N GLY A 742 12.93 6.00 22.32
CA GLY A 742 11.95 5.29 21.48
C GLY A 742 11.83 5.73 20.00
N TYR A 743 12.27 6.93 19.64
CA TYR A 743 12.25 7.37 18.23
C TYR A 743 13.38 6.72 17.41
N HIS A 744 14.58 6.61 18.01
CA HIS A 744 15.76 6.00 17.38
C HIS A 744 15.67 4.47 17.30
N SER A 745 14.96 3.82 18.23
CA SER A 745 14.68 2.37 18.13
C SER A 745 13.63 2.05 17.05
N GLY A 746 12.70 2.98 16.77
CA GLY A 746 11.70 2.84 15.72
C GLY A 746 12.31 2.99 14.34
N THR A 747 13.16 3.99 14.12
CA THR A 747 13.89 4.15 12.86
C THR A 747 14.89 3.04 12.63
N LYS A 748 15.60 2.54 13.66
CA LYS A 748 16.50 1.38 13.53
C LYS A 748 15.77 0.07 13.30
N ALA A 749 14.61 -0.16 13.91
CA ALA A 749 13.80 -1.36 13.64
C ALA A 749 13.12 -1.29 12.28
N VAL A 750 12.62 -0.11 11.87
CA VAL A 750 12.10 0.13 10.52
C VAL A 750 13.22 0.01 9.49
N ALA A 751 14.43 0.51 9.76
CA ALA A 751 15.59 0.36 8.89
C ALA A 751 16.10 -1.08 8.85
N LEU A 752 16.12 -1.82 9.96
CA LEU A 752 16.46 -3.24 9.99
C LEU A 752 15.42 -4.07 9.23
N LEU A 753 14.15 -3.75 9.36
CA LEU A 753 13.06 -4.49 8.72
C LEU A 753 12.91 -4.12 7.24
N LEU A 754 13.12 -2.85 6.88
CA LEU A 754 13.31 -2.43 5.49
C LEU A 754 14.58 -3.03 4.92
N ALA A 755 15.69 -3.12 5.67
CA ALA A 755 16.92 -3.80 5.24
C ALA A 755 16.75 -5.32 5.10
N LEU A 756 15.89 -5.94 5.91
CA LEU A 756 15.52 -7.34 5.77
C LEU A 756 14.61 -7.56 4.56
N LEU A 757 13.64 -6.68 4.31
CA LEU A 757 12.77 -6.73 3.13
C LEU A 757 13.54 -6.40 1.84
N THR A 758 14.44 -5.41 1.86
CA THR A 758 15.30 -5.05 0.74
C THR A 758 16.38 -6.10 0.54
N GLY A 759 16.99 -6.61 1.62
CA GLY A 759 17.91 -7.73 1.60
C GLY A 759 17.25 -9.01 1.06
N LEU A 760 15.98 -9.26 1.38
CA LEU A 760 15.19 -10.32 0.76
C LEU A 760 15.00 -10.07 -0.73
N SER A 761 14.63 -8.85 -1.14
CA SER A 761 14.46 -8.54 -2.56
C SER A 761 15.78 -8.58 -3.34
N VAL A 762 16.91 -8.26 -2.70
CA VAL A 762 18.26 -8.32 -3.29
C VAL A 762 18.77 -9.75 -3.35
N LEU A 763 18.63 -10.56 -2.30
CA LEU A 763 18.94 -12.00 -2.31
C LEU A 763 18.09 -12.74 -3.36
N TRP A 764 16.84 -12.32 -3.51
CA TRP A 764 15.94 -12.86 -4.53
C TRP A 764 16.33 -12.37 -5.94
N LEU A 765 16.71 -11.09 -6.11
CA LEU A 765 17.29 -10.57 -7.35
C LEU A 765 18.57 -11.32 -7.74
N SER A 766 19.41 -11.60 -6.75
CA SER A 766 20.68 -12.33 -6.88
C SER A 766 20.44 -13.76 -7.36
N ALA A 767 19.41 -14.42 -6.80
CA ALA A 767 19.00 -15.74 -7.26
C ALA A 767 18.52 -15.71 -8.71
N THR A 768 17.72 -14.71 -9.12
CA THR A 768 17.32 -14.54 -10.53
C THR A 768 18.49 -14.22 -11.47
N THR A 769 19.52 -13.47 -11.03
CA THR A 769 20.70 -13.19 -11.86
C THR A 769 21.62 -14.39 -12.03
N VAL A 770 21.69 -15.30 -11.04
CA VAL A 770 22.43 -16.57 -11.16
C VAL A 770 21.77 -17.48 -12.22
N TYR A 771 20.44 -17.41 -12.39
CA TYR A 771 19.73 -18.12 -13.45
C TYR A 771 19.98 -17.57 -14.86
N ALA A 772 20.04 -16.24 -15.02
CA ALA A 772 20.36 -15.64 -16.31
C ALA A 772 21.76 -16.02 -16.82
N THR A 773 22.68 -16.41 -15.92
CA THR A 773 24.02 -16.88 -16.28
C THR A 773 24.11 -18.38 -16.58
N GLU A 774 23.21 -19.23 -16.04
CA GLU A 774 23.22 -20.67 -16.36
C GLU A 774 22.76 -20.96 -17.79
N ASP A 775 21.76 -20.24 -18.30
CA ASP A 775 21.25 -20.35 -19.68
C ASP A 775 22.29 -19.94 -20.74
N ILE A 776 23.31 -19.16 -20.36
CA ILE A 776 24.37 -18.70 -21.28
C ILE A 776 25.50 -19.73 -21.39
N THR A 777 25.67 -20.61 -20.39
CA THR A 777 26.83 -21.53 -20.33
C THR A 777 26.62 -22.88 -21.03
N THR A 778 25.43 -23.18 -21.53
CA THR A 778 25.12 -24.46 -22.20
C THR A 778 25.28 -24.46 -23.71
N LEU A 779 25.72 -23.36 -24.34
CA LEU A 779 25.74 -23.23 -25.81
C LEU A 779 27.11 -23.14 -26.51
N ASP A 780 28.24 -23.11 -25.80
CA ASP A 780 29.55 -23.01 -26.47
C ASP A 780 30.48 -24.19 -26.14
N THR A 781 30.28 -25.31 -26.85
CA THR A 781 31.36 -26.26 -27.12
C THR A 781 31.20 -26.88 -28.51
N THR A 782 31.61 -26.16 -29.56
CA THR A 782 32.12 -26.79 -30.80
C THR A 782 32.94 -25.80 -31.63
N GLU A 783 34.20 -26.20 -31.85
CA GLU A 783 35.09 -25.91 -32.99
C GLU A 783 35.96 -24.64 -33.05
N THR A 784 37.20 -24.94 -33.48
CA THR A 784 38.49 -24.27 -33.44
C THR A 784 38.90 -23.62 -34.77
N GLU A 785 39.78 -22.62 -34.66
CA GLU A 785 40.96 -22.30 -35.52
C GLU A 785 40.79 -21.94 -37.02
N GLU A 786 41.16 -20.69 -37.41
CA GLU A 786 42.44 -20.37 -38.11
C GLU A 786 42.55 -18.88 -38.59
N ALA A 787 43.80 -18.38 -38.57
CA ALA A 787 44.45 -17.40 -39.46
C ALA A 787 44.29 -15.85 -39.32
N THR A 788 45.22 -15.26 -38.55
CA THR A 788 46.25 -14.24 -38.90
C THR A 788 45.99 -12.98 -39.77
N GLN A 789 46.19 -11.82 -39.11
CA GLN A 789 47.01 -10.62 -39.44
C GLN A 789 46.85 -9.82 -40.76
N SER A 790 46.43 -8.53 -40.63
CA SER A 790 47.22 -7.37 -41.07
C SER A 790 46.70 -6.05 -40.45
N THR A 791 47.62 -5.12 -40.20
CA THR A 791 47.55 -3.90 -39.37
C THR A 791 47.30 -2.60 -40.16
N SER A 792 46.51 -1.67 -39.63
CA SER A 792 46.86 -0.23 -39.46
C SER A 792 45.74 0.56 -38.77
N ASP A 793 46.15 1.62 -38.07
CA ASP A 793 45.49 2.30 -36.95
C ASP A 793 44.22 3.13 -37.22
N GLU A 794 43.52 3.33 -36.09
CA GLU A 794 42.65 4.47 -35.71
C GLU A 794 41.46 4.83 -36.61
N ASP A 795 40.29 4.27 -36.28
CA ASP A 795 39.07 4.99 -35.90
C ASP A 795 37.88 4.02 -35.96
N SER A 796 37.37 3.57 -34.82
CA SER A 796 35.94 3.25 -34.69
C SER A 796 35.55 2.90 -33.25
N LYS A 797 34.74 3.81 -32.73
CA LYS A 797 33.79 3.69 -31.64
C LYS A 797 33.21 2.27 -31.49
N THR A 798 33.62 1.56 -30.44
CA THR A 798 32.81 0.51 -29.82
C THR A 798 31.90 1.17 -28.79
N THR A 799 30.70 1.52 -29.23
CA THR A 799 29.62 1.97 -28.35
C THR A 799 29.06 0.76 -27.64
N VAL A 800 29.34 0.68 -26.34
CA VAL A 800 28.64 -0.16 -25.37
C VAL A 800 27.15 0.16 -25.46
N LEU A 801 26.34 -0.81 -25.90
CA LEU A 801 24.88 -0.71 -25.81
C LEU A 801 24.45 -1.14 -24.39
N SER A 802 24.68 -0.24 -23.45
CA SER A 802 24.03 -0.25 -22.15
C SER A 802 22.61 0.30 -22.33
N THR A 803 21.59 -0.55 -22.19
CA THR A 803 20.20 -0.11 -22.02
C THR A 803 20.00 0.44 -20.61
N THR A 804 20.67 1.55 -20.33
CA THR A 804 20.27 2.51 -19.30
C THR A 804 18.95 3.10 -19.78
N THR A 805 17.85 2.69 -19.16
CA THR A 805 16.58 3.43 -19.33
C THR A 805 16.85 4.85 -18.87
N SER A 806 16.80 5.78 -19.81
CA SER A 806 16.93 7.20 -19.62
C SER A 806 15.77 7.72 -18.78
N ILE A 807 15.89 7.52 -17.46
CA ILE A 807 15.56 8.60 -16.54
C ILE A 807 16.40 9.78 -17.07
N LYS A 808 15.74 10.87 -17.44
CA LYS A 808 16.43 12.15 -17.55
C LYS A 808 17.22 12.30 -16.26
N GLU A 809 18.52 12.10 -16.32
CA GLU A 809 19.43 12.76 -15.42
C GLU A 809 19.11 14.25 -15.60
N VAL A 810 18.25 14.75 -14.72
CA VAL A 810 18.55 16.05 -14.14
C VAL A 810 19.97 15.85 -13.62
N LYS A 811 20.95 16.41 -14.34
CA LYS A 811 22.22 16.79 -13.74
C LYS A 811 21.82 17.53 -12.47
N ILE A 812 21.85 16.85 -11.33
CA ILE A 812 21.94 17.55 -10.06
C ILE A 812 23.36 18.06 -10.09
N ASP A 813 23.47 19.25 -10.63
CA ASP A 813 24.57 20.14 -10.41
C ASP A 813 24.78 20.18 -8.89
N ASP A 814 25.93 19.71 -8.42
CA ASP A 814 26.37 19.75 -7.01
C ASP A 814 26.54 21.21 -6.48
N SER A 815 25.92 22.20 -7.14
CA SER A 815 25.98 23.63 -6.84
C SER A 815 24.65 24.39 -6.83
N THR A 816 23.50 23.73 -6.58
CA THR A 816 22.23 24.49 -6.35
C THR A 816 21.65 24.27 -4.95
N ASP A 817 22.00 25.19 -4.04
CA ASP A 817 21.43 25.34 -2.70
C ASP A 817 19.91 25.48 -2.76
N TYR A 818 19.17 24.54 -2.15
CA TYR A 818 17.71 24.51 -2.11
C TYR A 818 17.12 25.45 -1.02
N TRP A 819 17.82 26.55 -0.72
CA TRP A 819 17.45 27.51 0.33
C TRP A 819 17.05 28.85 -0.27
N PRO A 820 15.96 29.48 0.19
CA PRO A 820 15.50 30.72 -0.41
C PRO A 820 16.49 31.86 -0.14
N THR A 821 16.79 32.64 -1.18
CA THR A 821 17.62 33.85 -1.06
C THR A 821 16.84 34.97 -0.38
N LEU A 822 17.53 36.03 0.08
CA LEU A 822 16.87 37.19 0.72
C LEU A 822 15.81 37.83 -0.19
N GLU A 823 16.04 37.85 -1.50
CA GLU A 823 15.12 38.40 -2.52
C GLU A 823 13.81 37.61 -2.65
N GLN A 824 13.84 36.33 -2.27
CA GLN A 824 12.68 35.44 -2.30
C GLN A 824 11.85 35.51 -1.01
N LEU A 825 12.31 36.25 0.01
CA LEU A 825 11.62 36.38 1.29
C LEU A 825 10.47 37.39 1.19
N SER A 826 9.22 36.88 1.21
CA SER A 826 8.01 37.71 1.29
C SER A 826 7.62 37.97 2.75
N ALA A 827 7.77 39.21 3.23
CA ALA A 827 7.30 39.66 4.55
C ALA A 827 6.95 41.16 4.56
N LYS A 828 6.10 41.59 5.49
CA LYS A 828 5.71 43.01 5.63
C LYS A 828 6.84 43.88 6.19
N ALA A 829 7.60 43.34 7.14
CA ALA A 829 8.82 43.95 7.66
C ALA A 829 9.81 42.88 8.16
N TYR A 830 11.11 43.16 8.05
CA TYR A 830 12.16 42.40 8.72
C TYR A 830 13.35 43.28 9.09
N CYS A 831 14.14 42.82 10.05
CA CYS A 831 15.37 43.49 10.49
C CYS A 831 16.37 42.44 10.98
N VAL A 832 17.66 42.62 10.69
CA VAL A 832 18.78 41.89 11.29
C VAL A 832 19.76 42.89 11.87
N VAL A 833 20.13 42.68 13.12
CA VAL A 833 21.13 43.46 13.82
C VAL A 833 22.27 42.59 14.32
N GLU A 834 23.45 43.17 14.45
CA GLU A 834 24.50 42.58 15.27
C GLU A 834 24.26 42.92 16.76
N ALA A 835 24.36 41.94 17.64
CA ALA A 835 23.87 42.07 19.02
C ALA A 835 24.69 43.06 19.89
N ASP A 836 26.00 43.19 19.66
CA ASP A 836 26.89 44.00 20.49
C ASP A 836 26.80 45.49 20.10
N THR A 837 26.77 45.78 18.80
CA THR A 837 26.71 47.15 18.27
C THR A 837 25.28 47.65 18.05
N MET A 838 24.30 46.74 17.97
CA MET A 838 22.94 47.03 17.49
C MET A 838 22.89 47.68 16.10
N GLU A 839 23.95 47.50 15.30
CA GLU A 839 24.02 47.95 13.91
C GLU A 839 23.03 47.15 13.04
N VAL A 840 22.23 47.85 12.25
CA VAL A 840 21.27 47.22 11.31
C VAL A 840 21.99 46.79 10.05
N ILE A 841 22.01 45.49 9.78
CA ILE A 841 22.73 44.88 8.64
C ILE A 841 21.79 44.69 7.45
N VAL A 842 20.58 44.21 7.72
CA VAL A 842 19.54 43.91 6.73
C VAL A 842 18.22 44.44 7.25
N GLU A 843 17.49 45.20 6.45
CA GLU A 843 16.16 45.68 6.82
C GLU A 843 15.19 45.77 5.65
N LEU A 844 13.91 45.64 5.98
CA LEU A 844 12.77 46.02 5.16
C LEU A 844 11.71 46.57 6.11
N ASN A 845 11.34 47.85 5.97
CA ASN A 845 10.32 48.48 6.79
C ASN A 845 10.55 48.30 8.30
N ALA A 846 11.81 48.29 8.76
CA ALA A 846 12.16 47.80 10.10
C ALA A 846 11.50 48.58 11.24
N HIS A 847 11.20 49.87 11.03
CA HIS A 847 10.54 50.76 11.99
C HIS A 847 9.02 50.90 11.79
N THR A 848 8.42 50.14 10.86
CA THR A 848 6.97 50.18 10.64
C THR A 848 6.23 49.45 11.76
N LYS A 849 5.22 50.13 12.33
CA LYS A 849 4.36 49.57 13.38
C LYS A 849 3.43 48.51 12.80
N LEU A 850 3.63 47.26 13.21
CA LEU A 850 2.85 46.12 12.76
C LEU A 850 2.38 45.28 13.96
N PRO A 851 1.30 44.50 13.80
CA PRO A 851 0.91 43.52 14.80
C PRO A 851 2.01 42.46 14.98
N MET A 852 2.35 42.15 16.23
CA MET A 852 3.50 41.28 16.55
C MET A 852 3.12 39.86 17.03
N ALA A 853 1.82 39.58 17.23
CA ALA A 853 1.34 38.29 17.72
C ALA A 853 2.08 37.83 19.00
N SER A 854 2.33 36.54 19.19
CA SER A 854 2.96 36.03 20.42
C SER A 854 4.43 36.44 20.66
N THR A 855 5.08 37.20 19.76
CA THR A 855 6.39 37.78 20.09
C THR A 855 6.28 38.82 21.23
N THR A 856 5.07 39.32 21.53
CA THR A 856 4.69 40.02 22.78
C THR A 856 5.20 39.35 24.05
N LYS A 857 5.32 38.02 24.05
CA LYS A 857 5.78 37.26 25.22
C LYS A 857 7.25 37.51 25.56
N ILE A 858 8.04 38.02 24.62
CA ILE A 858 9.41 38.51 24.89
C ILE A 858 9.32 39.63 25.93
N LEU A 859 8.55 40.69 25.64
CA LEU A 859 8.36 41.80 26.56
C LEU A 859 7.69 41.36 27.88
N THR A 860 6.74 40.43 27.81
CA THR A 860 6.09 39.89 29.02
C THR A 860 7.11 39.18 29.92
N ALA A 861 7.98 38.33 29.36
CA ALA A 861 9.04 37.66 30.10
C ALA A 861 10.05 38.67 30.69
N LEU A 862 10.50 39.65 29.90
CA LEU A 862 11.43 40.68 30.38
C LEU A 862 10.83 41.50 31.53
N THR A 863 9.55 41.86 31.43
CA THR A 863 8.86 42.61 32.50
C THR A 863 8.77 41.78 33.78
N VAL A 864 8.53 40.47 33.69
CA VAL A 864 8.51 39.57 34.86
C VAL A 864 9.90 39.39 35.46
N ILE A 865 10.91 39.13 34.61
CA ILE A 865 12.30 38.89 35.04
C ILE A 865 12.92 40.15 35.64
N GLY A 866 12.61 41.33 35.10
CA GLY A 866 13.07 42.63 35.60
C GLY A 866 12.24 43.18 36.77
N HIS A 867 11.21 42.48 37.23
CA HIS A 867 10.39 42.93 38.35
C HIS A 867 11.16 42.82 39.68
N PRO A 868 11.07 43.78 40.62
CA PRO A 868 11.80 43.74 41.90
C PRO A 868 11.55 42.47 42.72
N ASP A 869 10.32 41.96 42.68
CA ASP A 869 9.92 40.72 43.38
C ASP A 869 10.09 39.44 42.53
N PHE A 870 10.96 39.45 41.53
CA PHE A 870 11.25 38.27 40.73
C PHE A 870 12.03 37.22 41.54
N SER A 871 11.50 36.00 41.57
CA SER A 871 12.20 34.80 42.03
C SER A 871 11.69 33.63 41.18
N PRO A 872 12.57 32.78 40.62
CA PRO A 872 12.18 31.60 39.86
C PRO A 872 11.24 30.67 40.63
N GLU A 873 11.45 30.54 41.95
CA GLU A 873 10.74 29.65 42.86
C GLU A 873 9.45 30.26 43.42
N ARG A 874 9.19 31.55 43.18
CA ARG A 874 7.96 32.21 43.63
C ARG A 874 6.75 31.48 43.08
N VAL A 875 5.83 31.10 43.96
CA VAL A 875 4.58 30.44 43.57
C VAL A 875 3.61 31.48 43.01
N VAL A 876 3.14 31.25 41.79
CA VAL A 876 2.06 31.99 41.15
C VAL A 876 0.80 31.14 41.10
N THR A 877 -0.36 31.78 41.28
CA THR A 877 -1.66 31.08 41.29
C THR A 877 -2.49 31.47 40.08
N ALA A 878 -3.07 30.47 39.42
CA ALA A 878 -3.93 30.67 38.27
C ALA A 878 -5.35 31.11 38.69
N SER A 879 -5.76 32.30 38.24
CA SER A 879 -7.15 32.74 38.36
C SER A 879 -8.06 32.00 37.38
N LYS A 880 -9.37 32.10 37.61
CA LYS A 880 -10.36 31.55 36.68
C LYS A 880 -10.24 32.19 35.31
N GLU A 881 -10.09 33.51 35.26
CA GLU A 881 -10.01 34.33 34.05
C GLU A 881 -8.75 34.02 33.23
N ALA A 882 -7.62 33.75 33.89
CA ALA A 882 -6.38 33.36 33.21
C ALA A 882 -6.54 32.05 32.41
N THR A 883 -7.34 31.10 32.91
CA THR A 883 -7.59 29.80 32.28
C THR A 883 -8.64 29.84 31.17
N GLN A 884 -9.50 30.87 31.16
CA GLN A 884 -10.60 31.04 30.21
C GLN A 884 -10.15 31.86 28.98
N LEU A 885 -9.51 31.18 28.03
CA LEU A 885 -9.05 31.81 26.79
C LEU A 885 -10.16 31.89 25.72
N PRO A 886 -10.22 32.98 24.92
CA PRO A 886 -11.31 33.27 23.99
C PRO A 886 -11.40 32.35 22.76
N SER A 887 -10.46 31.44 22.55
CA SER A 887 -10.44 30.51 21.41
C SER A 887 -9.88 29.15 21.80
N GLU A 888 -10.57 28.07 21.41
CA GLU A 888 -10.12 26.68 21.59
C GLU A 888 -8.78 26.38 20.90
N VAL A 889 -8.39 27.20 19.91
CA VAL A 889 -7.14 27.03 19.13
C VAL A 889 -5.95 27.76 19.76
N ALA A 890 -6.17 28.57 20.80
CA ALA A 890 -5.09 29.28 21.49
C ALA A 890 -4.15 28.31 22.23
N ALA A 891 -2.84 28.50 22.03
CA ALA A 891 -1.80 27.76 22.73
C ALA A 891 -1.93 27.96 24.26
N ARG A 892 -1.95 26.85 25.01
CA ARG A 892 -2.17 26.83 26.46
C ARG A 892 -1.51 25.62 27.07
N VAL A 893 -1.10 25.69 28.34
CA VAL A 893 -0.66 24.49 29.08
C VAL A 893 -1.86 23.69 29.56
N GLY A 894 -2.99 24.35 29.85
CA GLY A 894 -4.19 23.72 30.36
C GLY A 894 -4.30 23.84 31.88
N LEU A 895 -3.88 24.99 32.43
CA LEU A 895 -4.00 25.29 33.85
C LEU A 895 -5.48 25.29 34.29
N LYS A 896 -5.72 24.94 35.55
CA LYS A 896 -7.04 25.02 36.21
C LYS A 896 -7.08 26.19 37.20
N GLU A 897 -8.28 26.67 37.50
CA GLU A 897 -8.51 27.67 38.54
C GLU A 897 -7.93 27.19 39.89
N GLY A 898 -7.15 28.04 40.55
CA GLY A 898 -6.47 27.74 41.81
C GLY A 898 -5.19 26.90 41.66
N GLU A 899 -4.76 26.61 40.44
CA GLU A 899 -3.51 25.87 40.20
C GLU A 899 -2.28 26.72 40.57
N GLN A 900 -1.36 26.12 41.32
CA GLN A 900 -0.13 26.73 41.81
C GLN A 900 1.07 26.12 41.08
N LEU A 901 1.90 26.99 40.54
CA LEU A 901 3.14 26.66 39.83
C LEU A 901 4.19 27.72 40.14
N THR A 902 5.47 27.41 39.96
CA THR A 902 6.53 28.41 40.14
C THR A 902 6.56 29.40 38.97
N THR A 903 7.12 30.60 39.20
CA THR A 903 7.34 31.58 38.15
C THR A 903 8.20 30.99 37.02
N GLU A 904 9.23 30.19 37.34
CA GLU A 904 10.06 29.49 36.36
C GLU A 904 9.23 28.55 35.47
N GLU A 905 8.40 27.70 36.08
CA GLU A 905 7.52 26.77 35.35
C GLU A 905 6.57 27.51 34.39
N CYS A 906 6.02 28.64 34.85
CA CYS A 906 5.13 29.49 34.08
C CYS A 906 5.85 30.20 32.93
N LEU A 907 7.09 30.64 33.14
CA LEU A 907 7.94 31.24 32.12
C LEU A 907 8.38 30.22 31.06
N TYR A 908 8.73 28.99 31.45
CA TYR A 908 8.99 27.89 30.50
C TYR A 908 7.77 27.57 29.66
N ALA A 909 6.60 27.46 30.29
CA ALA A 909 5.33 27.30 29.60
C ALA A 909 5.07 28.38 28.55
N MET A 910 5.28 29.65 28.93
CA MET A 910 5.07 30.80 28.08
C MET A 910 6.08 30.87 26.93
N MET A 911 7.38 30.70 27.20
CA MET A 911 8.43 30.88 26.19
C MET A 911 8.55 29.67 25.27
N VAL A 912 8.57 28.44 25.81
CA VAL A 912 8.73 27.20 25.03
C VAL A 912 7.46 26.88 24.25
N HIS A 913 6.29 26.82 24.88
CA HIS A 913 5.04 26.38 24.24
C HIS A 913 4.12 27.51 23.77
N SER A 914 4.47 28.78 24.02
CA SER A 914 3.60 29.94 23.77
C SER A 914 2.29 29.95 24.56
N ALA A 915 2.29 29.39 25.76
CA ALA A 915 1.09 29.26 26.59
C ALA A 915 0.49 30.62 26.99
N ASN A 916 -0.75 30.89 26.55
CA ASN A 916 -1.47 32.14 26.83
C ASN A 916 -2.03 32.18 28.26
N ASP A 917 -2.43 31.03 28.81
CA ASP A 917 -2.87 30.91 30.20
C ASP A 917 -1.74 31.34 31.15
N CYS A 918 -0.53 30.81 30.96
CA CYS A 918 0.65 31.23 31.72
C CYS A 918 1.00 32.72 31.56
N ALA A 919 0.87 33.28 30.36
CA ALA A 919 1.09 34.72 30.16
C ALA A 919 0.11 35.59 30.96
N ASN A 920 -1.16 35.17 31.04
CA ASN A 920 -2.15 35.85 31.89
C ASN A 920 -1.82 35.68 33.38
N VAL A 921 -1.50 34.46 33.82
CA VAL A 921 -1.13 34.20 35.23
C VAL A 921 0.05 35.07 35.66
N LEU A 922 1.10 35.17 34.84
CA LEU A 922 2.25 36.01 35.13
C LEU A 922 1.87 37.48 35.22
N ALA A 923 1.11 38.00 34.26
CA ALA A 923 0.68 39.40 34.26
C ALA A 923 -0.21 39.76 35.47
N GLU A 924 -1.04 38.83 35.92
CA GLU A 924 -1.89 39.02 37.11
C GLU A 924 -1.08 39.00 38.42
N ASN A 925 -0.10 38.11 38.53
CA ASN A 925 0.71 37.93 39.75
C ASN A 925 1.86 38.93 39.89
N TYR A 926 2.34 39.51 38.77
CA TYR A 926 3.37 40.55 38.71
C TYR A 926 2.81 41.94 38.36
N SER A 927 1.49 42.12 38.53
CA SER A 927 0.86 43.42 38.31
C SER A 927 1.32 44.44 39.36
N PRO A 928 1.54 45.72 39.00
CA PRO A 928 1.77 46.78 39.99
C PRO A 928 0.53 47.06 40.85
N LEU A 929 -0.65 46.55 40.46
CA LEU A 929 -1.87 46.62 41.28
C LEU A 929 -1.94 45.45 42.27
N ALA A 930 -1.79 45.75 43.56
CA ALA A 930 -1.93 44.76 44.63
C ALA A 930 -3.37 44.17 44.70
N THR A 931 -4.39 45.00 44.47
CA THR A 931 -5.82 44.63 44.49
C THR A 931 -6.52 45.06 43.19
N GLY A 932 -7.65 44.43 42.86
CA GLY A 932 -8.37 44.64 41.59
C GLY A 932 -8.74 43.33 40.90
N THR A 933 -9.61 43.42 39.89
CA THR A 933 -10.01 42.29 39.04
C THR A 933 -8.83 41.76 38.21
N ALA A 934 -8.93 40.51 37.74
CA ALA A 934 -7.91 39.92 36.87
C ALA A 934 -7.69 40.72 35.57
N LEU A 935 -8.71 41.43 35.08
CA LEU A 935 -8.58 42.30 33.91
C LEU A 935 -7.79 43.57 34.25
N GLU A 936 -8.16 44.31 35.29
CA GLU A 936 -7.47 45.53 35.72
C GLU A 936 -5.99 45.27 36.03
N LYS A 937 -5.70 44.13 36.68
CA LYS A 937 -4.32 43.72 36.97
C LYS A 937 -3.51 43.50 35.70
N ARG A 938 -4.08 42.83 34.68
CA ARG A 938 -3.41 42.60 33.39
C ARG A 938 -3.22 43.89 32.61
N GLU A 939 -4.19 44.79 32.62
CA GLU A 939 -4.08 46.11 31.98
C GLU A 939 -2.96 46.93 32.61
N ALA A 940 -2.92 47.00 33.95
CA ALA A 940 -1.85 47.70 34.66
C ALA A 940 -0.46 47.08 34.39
N PHE A 941 -0.38 45.75 34.30
CA PHE A 941 0.84 45.07 33.87
C PHE A 941 1.25 45.45 32.45
N CYS A 942 0.31 45.51 31.50
CA CYS A 942 0.59 45.90 30.12
C CYS A 942 1.05 47.34 29.98
N VAL A 943 0.51 48.26 30.79
CA VAL A 943 1.01 49.64 30.89
C VAL A 943 2.44 49.69 31.42
N ALA A 944 2.74 48.93 32.47
CA ALA A 944 4.09 48.82 33.04
C ALA A 944 5.08 48.22 32.04
N ALA A 945 4.69 47.14 31.36
CA ALA A 945 5.49 46.48 30.32
C ALA A 945 5.77 47.42 29.13
N THR A 946 4.77 48.17 28.67
CA THR A 946 4.94 49.17 27.61
C THR A 946 5.90 50.29 28.04
N LYS A 947 5.79 50.76 29.28
CA LYS A 947 6.73 51.74 29.85
C LYS A 947 8.15 51.17 29.93
N TYR A 948 8.28 49.90 30.31
CA TYR A 948 9.55 49.20 30.38
C TYR A 948 10.20 49.06 28.99
N ALA A 949 9.45 48.65 27.97
CA ALA A 949 9.92 48.62 26.59
C ALA A 949 10.48 49.98 26.13
N ARG A 950 9.76 51.07 26.43
CA ARG A 950 10.22 52.43 26.09
C ARG A 950 11.51 52.81 26.81
N SER A 951 11.68 52.40 28.08
CA SER A 951 12.93 52.65 28.82
C SER A 951 14.12 51.88 28.25
N LEU A 952 13.88 50.77 27.56
CA LEU A 952 14.89 49.99 26.85
C LEU A 952 15.18 50.52 25.43
N GLY A 953 14.51 51.60 24.99
CA GLY A 953 14.66 52.18 23.66
C GLY A 953 13.64 51.70 22.62
N ALA A 954 12.81 50.69 22.94
CA ALA A 954 11.73 50.19 22.07
C ALA A 954 10.50 51.12 22.11
N THR A 955 10.68 52.35 21.62
CA THR A 955 9.70 53.45 21.73
C THR A 955 8.43 53.24 20.90
N ASN A 956 8.48 52.37 19.90
CA ASN A 956 7.38 52.06 18.98
C ASN A 956 6.64 50.75 19.34
N THR A 957 6.88 50.22 20.55
CA THR A 957 6.22 49.02 21.05
C THR A 957 5.16 49.37 22.08
N ALA A 958 3.95 48.82 21.91
CA ALA A 958 2.85 48.94 22.85
C ALA A 958 2.04 47.64 22.92
N ILE A 959 1.71 47.21 24.14
CA ILE A 959 0.95 45.98 24.38
C ILE A 959 -0.32 46.27 25.15
N THR A 960 -1.42 45.63 24.74
CA THR A 960 -2.74 45.70 25.41
C THR A 960 -3.09 44.42 26.16
N ASN A 961 -2.30 43.35 25.98
CA ASN A 961 -2.46 42.07 26.66
C ASN A 961 -1.10 41.34 26.70
N PRO A 962 -0.88 40.40 27.64
CA PRO A 962 0.41 39.71 27.79
C PRO A 962 0.62 38.56 26.79
N SER A 963 -0.44 38.13 26.09
CA SER A 963 -0.40 36.91 25.25
C SER A 963 -0.06 37.17 23.78
N GLY A 964 -0.33 38.38 23.28
CA GLY A 964 -0.15 38.76 21.87
C GLY A 964 -1.41 38.61 21.01
N PHE A 965 -2.61 38.68 21.61
CA PHE A 965 -3.85 38.82 20.84
C PHE A 965 -3.88 40.21 20.20
N THR A 966 -4.16 40.26 18.90
CA THR A 966 -4.07 41.50 18.12
C THR A 966 -5.25 42.43 18.39
N THR A 967 -4.96 43.68 18.76
CA THR A 967 -5.86 44.83 18.78
C THR A 967 -5.19 45.98 18.02
N GLU A 968 -5.91 47.02 17.61
CA GLU A 968 -5.32 48.13 16.85
C GLU A 968 -4.16 48.81 17.59
N GLU A 969 -4.28 48.96 18.91
CA GLU A 969 -3.24 49.56 19.75
C GLU A 969 -2.08 48.61 20.11
N HIS A 970 -2.15 47.33 19.72
CA HIS A 970 -1.14 46.31 20.08
C HIS A 970 -0.16 46.08 18.93
N HIS A 971 1.02 46.69 19.01
CA HIS A 971 1.98 46.72 17.91
C HIS A 971 3.44 46.79 18.39
N SER A 972 4.35 46.47 17.48
CA SER A 972 5.79 46.71 17.62
C SER A 972 6.38 46.89 16.22
N THR A 973 7.70 47.06 16.14
CA THR A 973 8.46 47.17 14.89
C THR A 973 9.45 46.01 14.82
N ALA A 974 9.98 45.69 13.63
CA ALA A 974 10.99 44.64 13.53
C ALA A 974 12.25 45.02 14.32
N TYR A 975 12.65 46.30 14.28
CA TYR A 975 13.79 46.83 15.03
C TYR A 975 13.57 46.80 16.56
N ASP A 976 12.41 47.26 17.04
CA ASP A 976 12.10 47.22 18.47
C ASP A 976 12.13 45.78 19.02
N LEU A 977 11.67 44.80 18.22
CA LEU A 977 11.71 43.40 18.61
C LEU A 977 13.14 42.82 18.67
N THR A 978 14.06 43.23 17.79
CA THR A 978 15.47 42.83 17.90
C THR A 978 16.12 43.44 19.14
N LEU A 979 15.80 44.70 19.45
CA LEU A 979 16.27 45.38 20.67
C LEU A 979 15.79 44.68 21.95
N LEU A 980 14.50 44.35 22.03
CA LEU A 980 13.94 43.60 23.16
C LEU A 980 14.56 42.20 23.27
N ALA A 981 14.76 41.51 22.15
CA ALA A 981 15.42 40.21 22.14
C ALA A 981 16.87 40.30 22.61
N ASN A 982 17.63 41.34 22.18
CA ASN A 982 18.99 41.56 22.63
C ASN A 982 19.06 41.75 24.15
N GLU A 983 18.18 42.60 24.69
CA GLU A 983 18.14 42.82 26.14
C GLU A 983 17.81 41.52 26.91
N GLY A 984 16.94 40.68 26.37
CA GLY A 984 16.69 39.35 26.92
C GLY A 984 17.88 38.42 26.85
N LEU A 985 18.59 38.37 25.72
CA LEU A 985 19.71 37.45 25.52
C LEU A 985 20.91 37.76 26.42
N LYS A 986 21.04 38.99 26.94
CA LYS A 986 21.99 39.35 28.00
C LYS A 986 21.69 38.70 29.36
N ASN A 987 20.45 38.29 29.59
CA ASN A 987 20.04 37.62 30.83
C ASN A 987 20.14 36.09 30.67
N ASP A 988 20.98 35.45 31.49
CA ASP A 988 21.24 34.00 31.42
C ASP A 988 19.97 33.15 31.59
N PHE A 989 19.05 33.58 32.44
CA PHE A 989 17.80 32.87 32.67
C PHE A 989 16.88 32.97 31.44
N PHE A 990 16.76 34.15 30.85
CA PHE A 990 16.01 34.33 29.60
C PHE A 990 16.64 33.51 28.45
N ARG A 991 17.97 33.55 28.31
CA ARG A 991 18.72 32.74 27.34
C ARG A 991 18.42 31.25 27.51
N LYS A 992 18.41 30.75 28.75
CA LYS A 992 18.04 29.36 29.08
C LYS A 992 16.60 29.04 28.65
N LEU A 993 15.64 29.94 28.89
CA LEU A 993 14.23 29.74 28.47
C LEU A 993 14.10 29.57 26.96
N VAL A 994 14.75 30.45 26.19
CA VAL A 994 14.54 30.52 24.74
C VAL A 994 15.33 29.49 23.93
N THR A 995 16.45 29.00 24.48
CA THR A 995 17.26 27.91 23.92
C THR A 995 16.77 26.51 24.31
N THR A 996 15.83 26.40 25.26
CA THR A 996 15.28 25.12 25.69
C THR A 996 14.42 24.50 24.60
N SER A 997 14.81 23.32 24.10
CA SER A 997 14.08 22.60 23.05
C SER A 997 12.81 21.93 23.55
N PHE A 998 12.91 21.31 24.73
CA PHE A 998 11.82 20.59 25.38
C PHE A 998 11.81 20.88 26.88
N TYR A 999 10.62 21.06 27.43
CA TYR A 999 10.42 21.22 28.87
C TYR A 999 9.32 20.29 29.36
N ARG A 1000 9.59 19.54 30.42
CA ARG A 1000 8.63 18.63 31.04
C ARG A 1000 8.02 19.31 32.26
N MET A 1001 6.73 19.66 32.21
CA MET A 1001 6.04 20.32 33.31
C MET A 1001 6.12 19.47 34.58
N PRO A 1002 6.57 20.01 35.72
CA PRO A 1002 6.56 19.29 37.00
C PRO A 1002 5.12 19.10 37.51
N ALA A 1003 4.97 18.31 38.58
CA ALA A 1003 3.68 18.10 39.22
C ALA A 1003 3.22 19.40 39.90
N THR A 1004 1.95 19.73 39.78
CA THR A 1004 1.29 20.85 40.46
C THR A 1004 0.24 20.33 41.44
N ASN A 1005 -0.36 21.23 42.24
CA ASN A 1005 -1.48 20.89 43.11
C ASN A 1005 -2.72 20.36 42.35
N MET A 1006 -2.88 20.70 41.07
CA MET A 1006 -4.02 20.28 40.23
C MET A 1006 -3.66 19.20 39.19
N HIS A 1007 -2.36 19.00 38.93
CA HIS A 1007 -1.80 17.96 38.07
C HIS A 1007 -0.68 17.21 38.81
N PRO A 1008 -1.01 16.19 39.63
CA PRO A 1008 -0.08 15.60 40.60
C PRO A 1008 1.02 14.71 39.98
N VAL A 1009 1.04 14.55 38.66
CA VAL A 1009 1.99 13.68 37.95
C VAL A 1009 3.04 14.52 37.24
N ALA A 1010 4.30 14.37 37.62
CA ALA A 1010 5.39 15.04 36.92
C ALA A 1010 5.43 14.63 35.43
N GLY A 1011 5.49 15.64 34.56
CA GLY A 1011 5.42 15.49 33.12
C GLY A 1011 4.05 15.23 32.55
N TRP A 1012 3.00 15.64 33.24
CA TRP A 1012 1.64 15.66 32.71
C TRP A 1012 1.53 16.42 31.38
N LYS A 1013 2.47 17.33 31.12
CA LYS A 1013 2.64 17.97 29.82
C LYS A 1013 4.11 18.11 29.43
N ILE A 1014 4.41 17.75 28.17
CA ILE A 1014 5.71 17.99 27.54
C ILE A 1014 5.52 19.16 26.58
N LEU A 1015 6.31 20.19 26.77
CA LEU A 1015 6.34 21.40 25.98
C LEU A 1015 7.46 21.27 24.95
N CYS A 1016 7.15 21.59 23.70
CA CYS A 1016 8.13 21.67 22.63
C CYS A 1016 8.28 23.14 22.20
N ASN A 1017 9.52 23.58 21.97
CA ASN A 1017 9.78 24.95 21.57
C ASN A 1017 9.08 25.26 20.23
N THR A 1018 8.36 26.38 20.18
CA THR A 1018 7.68 26.81 18.97
C THR A 1018 8.64 27.34 17.90
N ASN A 1019 9.83 27.82 18.29
CA ASN A 1019 10.90 28.13 17.35
C ASN A 1019 11.64 26.84 16.95
N LYS A 1020 11.44 26.40 15.71
CA LYS A 1020 12.04 25.15 15.20
C LYS A 1020 13.54 25.24 14.96
N LEU A 1021 14.14 26.45 14.98
CA LEU A 1021 15.58 26.60 14.82
C LEU A 1021 16.35 25.96 15.99
N VAL A 1022 15.81 25.97 17.21
CA VAL A 1022 16.51 25.37 18.37
C VAL A 1022 16.35 23.85 18.47
N LEU A 1023 15.43 23.26 17.70
CA LEU A 1023 15.15 21.82 17.75
C LEU A 1023 16.20 20.97 17.01
N THR A 1024 17.10 21.60 16.25
CA THR A 1024 18.10 20.95 15.42
C THR A 1024 19.32 21.86 15.25
N SER A 1025 20.41 21.34 14.71
CA SER A 1025 21.65 22.08 14.47
C SER A 1025 21.55 23.02 13.25
N PRO A 1026 22.38 24.08 13.17
CA PRO A 1026 22.55 24.90 11.96
C PRO A 1026 22.88 24.11 10.69
N SER A 1027 23.69 23.04 10.81
CA SER A 1027 24.01 22.14 9.70
C SER A 1027 22.80 21.43 9.11
N PHE A 1028 21.77 21.11 9.90
CA PHE A 1028 20.51 20.57 9.38
C PHE A 1028 19.78 21.56 8.46
N TYR A 1029 19.92 22.86 8.73
CA TYR A 1029 19.43 23.92 7.87
C TYR A 1029 20.43 24.33 6.79
N GLY A 1030 21.45 23.51 6.52
CA GLY A 1030 22.46 23.77 5.50
C GLY A 1030 23.39 24.95 5.79
N SER A 1031 23.32 25.55 6.99
CA SER A 1031 24.10 26.73 7.32
C SER A 1031 25.50 26.37 7.78
N SER A 1032 26.51 27.04 7.20
CA SER A 1032 27.92 27.00 7.61
C SER A 1032 28.37 28.26 8.36
N TYR A 1033 27.51 29.27 8.49
CA TYR A 1033 27.85 30.54 9.17
C TYR A 1033 27.67 30.47 10.69
N PHE A 1034 26.81 29.58 11.17
CA PHE A 1034 26.37 29.56 12.57
C PHE A 1034 26.75 28.27 13.29
N LYS A 1035 27.30 28.43 14.48
CA LYS A 1035 27.61 27.36 15.45
C LYS A 1035 26.38 26.96 16.26
N SER A 1036 25.48 27.91 16.55
CA SER A 1036 24.22 27.64 17.27
C SER A 1036 23.09 28.58 16.89
N TYR A 1037 21.85 28.10 17.04
CA TYR A 1037 20.66 28.93 17.07
C TYR A 1037 20.23 29.18 18.52
N ASP A 1038 20.06 30.46 18.87
CA ASP A 1038 19.79 30.90 20.24
C ASP A 1038 18.30 31.18 20.51
N GLY A 1039 17.44 30.87 19.54
CA GLY A 1039 15.98 30.82 19.74
C GLY A 1039 15.31 32.18 19.71
N VAL A 1040 14.70 32.59 20.82
CA VAL A 1040 13.78 33.74 21.04
C VAL A 1040 12.29 33.40 20.94
N LYS A 1041 11.53 33.81 19.90
CA LYS A 1041 10.06 33.60 19.93
C LYS A 1041 9.35 33.69 18.57
N THR A 1042 8.40 32.78 18.35
CA THR A 1042 7.44 32.83 17.22
C THR A 1042 6.09 33.43 17.63
N GLY A 1043 5.38 34.01 16.67
CA GLY A 1043 4.00 34.47 16.84
C GLY A 1043 3.16 34.30 15.56
N THR A 1044 1.88 33.97 15.71
CA THR A 1044 0.95 33.94 14.57
C THR A 1044 -0.45 34.31 15.01
N THR A 1045 -1.06 35.29 14.32
CA THR A 1045 -2.49 35.59 14.39
C THR A 1045 -3.02 35.88 12.99
N ASN A 1046 -4.34 35.85 12.80
CA ASN A 1046 -4.95 36.16 11.51
C ASN A 1046 -4.58 37.56 10.98
N LEU A 1047 -4.41 38.54 11.87
CA LEU A 1047 -4.08 39.92 11.50
C LEU A 1047 -2.56 40.15 11.38
N ALA A 1048 -1.75 39.53 12.25
CA ALA A 1048 -0.30 39.69 12.24
C ALA A 1048 0.39 38.91 11.12
N GLY A 1049 -0.22 37.83 10.63
CA GLY A 1049 0.48 36.86 9.79
C GLY A 1049 1.50 36.06 10.62
N TYR A 1050 2.54 35.54 9.97
CA TYR A 1050 3.61 34.80 10.65
C TYR A 1050 4.73 35.74 11.08
N CYS A 1051 5.03 35.73 12.38
CA CYS A 1051 6.10 36.53 12.99
C CYS A 1051 7.11 35.60 13.68
N LEU A 1052 8.40 35.95 13.62
CA LEU A 1052 9.47 35.24 14.32
C LEU A 1052 10.58 36.22 14.68
N VAL A 1053 11.03 36.17 15.92
CA VAL A 1053 12.29 36.76 16.36
C VAL A 1053 13.24 35.59 16.63
N GLY A 1054 14.39 35.61 15.97
CA GLY A 1054 15.41 34.57 15.95
C GLY A 1054 16.76 35.15 16.31
N ALA A 1055 17.63 34.36 16.94
CA ALA A 1055 19.04 34.71 17.12
C ALA A 1055 19.94 33.52 16.80
N ALA A 1056 21.17 33.80 16.36
CA ALA A 1056 22.19 32.80 16.07
C ALA A 1056 23.57 33.33 16.42
N THR A 1057 24.45 32.45 16.88
CA THR A 1057 25.85 32.76 17.17
C THR A 1057 26.74 32.14 16.08
N SER A 1058 27.59 32.97 15.48
CA SER A 1058 28.52 32.56 14.42
C SER A 1058 29.70 31.74 14.98
N HIS A 1059 30.50 31.14 14.10
CA HIS A 1059 31.75 30.48 14.51
C HIS A 1059 32.79 31.45 15.08
N ASP A 1060 32.71 32.73 14.71
CA ASP A 1060 33.54 33.81 15.25
C ASP A 1060 32.99 34.41 16.56
N GLU A 1061 32.04 33.71 17.21
CA GLU A 1061 31.38 34.11 18.47
C GLU A 1061 30.62 35.46 18.37
N ARG A 1062 30.23 35.88 17.16
CA ARG A 1062 29.38 37.06 16.93
C ARG A 1062 27.90 36.66 16.89
N GLN A 1063 27.06 37.36 17.64
CA GLN A 1063 25.63 37.06 17.71
C GLN A 1063 24.82 37.97 16.78
N LEU A 1064 23.99 37.35 15.92
CA LEU A 1064 23.04 38.03 15.06
C LEU A 1064 21.62 37.82 15.57
N ILE A 1065 20.81 38.89 15.54
CA ILE A 1065 19.41 38.87 15.96
C ILE A 1065 18.54 39.34 14.80
N GLY A 1066 17.62 38.49 14.37
CA GLY A 1066 16.67 38.74 13.28
C GLY A 1066 15.23 38.82 13.78
N ALA A 1067 14.44 39.72 13.21
CA ALA A 1067 12.99 39.80 13.41
C ALA A 1067 12.27 39.84 12.08
N ILE A 1068 11.21 39.04 11.94
CA ILE A 1068 10.31 39.00 10.78
C ILE A 1068 8.89 39.24 11.27
N LEU A 1069 8.18 40.16 10.61
CA LEU A 1069 6.77 40.49 10.87
C LEU A 1069 5.95 40.30 9.59
N GLY A 1070 4.88 39.48 9.70
CA GLY A 1070 3.92 39.27 8.62
C GLY A 1070 4.48 38.56 7.39
N ALA A 1071 5.24 37.48 7.59
CA ALA A 1071 5.76 36.65 6.51
C ALA A 1071 4.69 35.84 5.77
N GLU A 1072 4.89 35.63 4.48
CA GLU A 1072 4.16 34.65 3.68
C GLU A 1072 4.97 33.36 3.59
N LEU A 1073 4.36 32.24 3.99
CA LEU A 1073 5.02 30.93 4.06
C LEU A 1073 5.04 30.20 2.71
N LYS A 1074 5.37 30.93 1.64
CA LYS A 1074 5.45 30.40 0.28
C LYS A 1074 6.56 31.08 -0.49
N VAL A 1075 7.35 30.27 -1.19
CA VAL A 1075 8.30 30.72 -2.21
C VAL A 1075 8.06 29.86 -3.43
N ASN A 1076 7.78 30.46 -4.59
CA ASN A 1076 7.51 29.76 -5.86
C ASN A 1076 6.48 28.62 -5.73
N ASP A 1077 5.36 28.87 -5.04
CA ASP A 1077 4.30 27.90 -4.72
C ASP A 1077 4.67 26.71 -3.81
N ILE A 1078 5.91 26.67 -3.30
CA ILE A 1078 6.38 25.69 -2.32
C ILE A 1078 6.11 26.23 -0.91
N GLY A 1079 5.39 25.46 -0.08
CA GLY A 1079 5.10 25.83 1.30
C GLY A 1079 6.34 25.66 2.21
N LEU A 1080 6.86 26.77 2.74
CA LEU A 1080 8.05 26.77 3.61
C LEU A 1080 7.69 27.09 5.07
N GLY A 1081 8.55 26.68 6.00
CA GLY A 1081 8.41 27.07 7.42
C GLY A 1081 9.04 28.45 7.68
N ILE A 1082 8.48 29.23 8.63
CA ILE A 1082 9.06 30.54 9.02
C ILE A 1082 10.50 30.43 9.54
N ASN A 1083 10.88 29.27 10.08
CA ASN A 1083 12.25 28.96 10.48
C ASN A 1083 13.22 28.95 9.29
N VAL A 1084 12.78 28.52 8.11
CA VAL A 1084 13.59 28.56 6.87
C VAL A 1084 13.83 30.01 6.45
N LEU A 1085 12.78 30.83 6.47
CA LEU A 1085 12.89 32.26 6.16
C LEU A 1085 13.80 32.99 7.15
N MET A 1086 13.70 32.68 8.44
CA MET A 1086 14.58 33.26 9.46
C MET A 1086 16.03 32.82 9.30
N ARG A 1087 16.30 31.55 8.96
CA ARG A 1087 17.65 31.10 8.64
C ARG A 1087 18.22 31.89 7.46
N SER A 1088 17.48 32.00 6.36
CA SER A 1088 17.93 32.77 5.18
C SER A 1088 18.16 34.25 5.50
N LEU A 1089 17.30 34.85 6.32
CA LEU A 1089 17.47 36.23 6.76
C LEU A 1089 18.74 36.42 7.61
N LEU A 1090 19.00 35.53 8.56
CA LEU A 1090 20.19 35.58 9.41
C LEU A 1090 21.47 35.37 8.60
N GLU A 1091 21.48 34.42 7.65
CA GLU A 1091 22.62 34.22 6.75
C GLU A 1091 22.90 35.41 5.85
N ALA A 1092 21.86 36.03 5.28
CA ALA A 1092 22.05 37.27 4.51
C ALA A 1092 22.66 38.39 5.37
N GLY A 1093 22.37 38.40 6.68
CA GLY A 1093 23.06 39.26 7.64
C GLY A 1093 24.53 38.87 7.83
N ALA A 1094 24.82 37.57 8.02
CA ALA A 1094 26.18 37.06 8.17
C ALA A 1094 27.07 37.36 6.96
N GLU A 1095 26.54 37.15 5.75
CA GLU A 1095 27.21 37.44 4.48
C GLU A 1095 27.57 38.93 4.35
N LYS A 1096 26.60 39.83 4.60
CA LYS A 1096 26.85 41.27 4.55
C LYS A 1096 27.84 41.76 5.60
N LEU A 1097 27.88 41.09 6.74
CA LEU A 1097 28.80 41.41 7.83
C LEU A 1097 30.21 40.84 7.60
N GLY A 1098 30.41 40.09 6.51
CA GLY A 1098 31.70 39.49 6.14
C GLY A 1098 32.13 38.35 7.07
N LEU A 1099 31.19 37.66 7.72
CA LEU A 1099 31.50 36.51 8.56
C LEU A 1099 32.03 35.36 7.70
N THR A 1100 32.99 34.61 8.24
CA THR A 1100 33.55 33.47 7.51
C THR A 1100 32.74 32.19 7.76
N PRO A 1101 32.38 31.41 6.72
CA PRO A 1101 31.82 30.09 6.91
C PRO A 1101 32.80 29.16 7.64
N GLY A 1102 32.33 28.45 8.66
CA GLY A 1102 33.08 27.38 9.32
C GLY A 1102 32.88 26.01 8.65
N GLU A 1103 33.62 25.01 9.11
CA GLU A 1103 33.32 23.62 8.78
C GLU A 1103 31.89 23.27 9.24
N LYS A 1104 31.16 22.48 8.45
CA LYS A 1104 29.81 22.02 8.82
C LYS A 1104 29.90 21.11 10.06
N ASP A 1105 29.73 21.68 11.24
CA ASP A 1105 29.66 20.93 12.50
C ASP A 1105 28.21 20.70 12.95
N ASN A 1106 28.01 19.76 13.86
CA ASN A 1106 26.68 19.45 14.39
C ASN A 1106 26.15 20.50 15.38
N GLY A 1107 26.89 21.59 15.63
CA GLY A 1107 26.52 22.69 16.53
C GLY A 1107 26.01 22.25 17.90
N ASN A 1108 25.43 23.20 18.64
CA ASN A 1108 24.66 22.89 19.84
C ASN A 1108 23.18 22.65 19.49
N PHE A 1109 22.68 21.46 19.81
CA PHE A 1109 21.23 21.20 19.86
C PHE A 1109 20.66 21.88 21.12
N GLY A 1110 19.55 22.62 21.00
CA GLY A 1110 18.96 23.33 22.14
C GLY A 1110 18.77 22.41 23.35
N LEU A 1111 19.08 22.91 24.55
CA LEU A 1111 19.18 22.10 25.77
C LEU A 1111 17.82 21.44 26.08
N ALA A 1112 17.81 20.11 26.21
CA ALA A 1112 16.65 19.39 26.73
C ALA A 1112 16.65 19.54 28.26
N PHE A 1113 15.71 20.29 28.81
CA PHE A 1113 15.64 20.52 30.25
C PHE A 1113 14.55 19.66 30.90
N SER A 1114 14.94 18.90 31.92
CA SER A 1114 14.04 18.21 32.84
C SER A 1114 14.44 18.62 34.24
N PRO A 1115 13.59 19.31 35.02
CA PRO A 1115 13.96 19.69 36.38
C PRO A 1115 14.25 18.41 37.19
N SER A 1116 15.48 18.30 37.70
CA SER A 1116 15.82 17.43 38.83
C SER A 1116 15.33 18.14 40.09
N SER A 1117 14.38 17.55 40.80
CA SER A 1117 13.71 18.15 41.96
C SER A 1117 14.70 18.62 43.05
N PRO A 1118 14.46 19.83 43.63
CA PRO A 1118 14.68 20.06 45.06
C PRO A 1118 13.37 20.42 45.80
N LEU A 1119 13.29 20.01 47.06
CA LEU A 1119 12.13 19.85 47.97
C LEU A 1119 11.62 21.15 48.66
N PRO A 1120 10.57 21.08 49.53
CA PRO A 1120 10.91 21.13 50.96
C PRO A 1120 10.19 20.11 51.87
N SER A 1121 10.88 19.89 52.98
CA SER A 1121 10.72 18.99 54.10
C SER A 1121 9.60 19.36 55.08
N ARG A 1122 9.10 18.34 55.80
CA ARG A 1122 8.49 18.42 57.16
C ARG A 1122 8.48 17.02 57.82
N PRO A 1123 8.39 16.93 59.16
CA PRO A 1123 9.54 16.66 60.02
C PRO A 1123 9.55 15.24 60.61
N GLY A 1124 10.74 14.79 61.00
CA GLY A 1124 10.95 13.70 61.95
C GLY A 1124 11.31 12.37 61.30
N ILE A 1125 12.57 11.96 61.47
CA ILE A 1125 13.00 10.72 62.12
C ILE A 1125 14.54 10.65 62.05
N ASN A 1126 15.12 10.17 63.14
CA ASN A 1126 16.51 10.31 63.55
C ASN A 1126 17.58 9.63 62.67
N LYS A 1127 18.77 10.23 62.75
CA LYS A 1127 20.13 9.65 62.61
C LYS A 1127 20.22 8.13 62.79
N ILE A 1128 20.97 7.46 61.91
CA ILE A 1128 22.11 6.55 62.20
C ILE A 1128 23.06 6.61 60.97
N THR A 1129 24.18 7.34 60.99
CA THR A 1129 25.59 6.95 61.28
C THR A 1129 26.20 5.81 60.44
N GLU A 1130 27.31 6.16 59.75
CA GLU A 1130 28.57 5.40 59.52
C GLU A 1130 28.52 4.09 58.71
N THR A 1131 29.47 3.73 57.83
CA THR A 1131 30.93 3.91 57.88
C THR A 1131 31.59 3.62 56.50
N THR A 1132 32.77 4.25 56.28
CA THR A 1132 34.03 3.75 55.63
C THR A 1132 34.01 3.42 54.13
N ASP A 1133 34.71 4.19 53.28
CA ASP A 1133 36.15 4.12 52.92
C ASP A 1133 36.27 3.46 51.53
N THR A 1134 37.13 3.83 50.57
CA THR A 1134 38.47 4.46 50.59
C THR A 1134 38.85 4.77 49.12
N THR A 1135 39.53 5.92 48.88
CA THR A 1135 40.71 6.19 47.99
C THR A 1135 40.75 5.60 46.55
N SER A 1136 41.30 6.21 45.49
CA SER A 1136 42.22 7.34 45.23
C SER A 1136 42.39 7.39 43.69
N GLU A 1137 42.25 8.53 43.02
CA GLU A 1137 43.32 9.38 42.42
C GLU A 1137 44.24 8.78 41.33
N VAL A 1138 44.75 9.72 40.52
CA VAL A 1138 45.83 9.66 39.51
C VAL A 1138 45.37 9.34 38.07
N SER A 1139 45.84 9.97 36.99
CA SER A 1139 46.19 11.35 36.60
C SER A 1139 46.45 11.29 35.08
N ALA A 1140 46.37 12.42 34.38
CA ALA A 1140 46.87 12.56 33.01
C ALA A 1140 48.41 12.48 32.99
N ASP A 1141 49.03 12.02 31.89
CA ASP A 1141 49.71 12.91 30.94
C ASP A 1141 50.20 12.17 29.67
N ASP A 1142 50.40 12.98 28.63
CA ASP A 1142 51.56 13.02 27.75
C ASP A 1142 51.45 12.72 26.24
N SER A 1143 51.64 13.82 25.49
CA SER A 1143 52.48 13.98 24.29
C SER A 1143 51.94 13.65 22.89
N LEU A 1144 51.45 14.73 22.25
CA LEU A 1144 51.52 15.01 20.81
C LEU A 1144 52.97 15.39 20.40
N LYS A 1145 53.50 14.85 19.29
CA LYS A 1145 53.90 15.59 18.06
C LYS A 1145 54.87 14.85 17.12
N ASN A 1146 54.72 15.18 15.82
CA ASN A 1146 55.67 15.14 14.68
C ASN A 1146 55.88 13.79 13.97
N PHE A 1147 55.99 13.65 12.64
CA PHE A 1147 55.80 14.50 11.44
C PHE A 1147 55.94 13.55 10.20
N GLU A 1148 55.33 13.92 9.06
CA GLU A 1148 55.70 13.61 7.66
C GLU A 1148 55.44 12.26 6.93
N GLN A 1149 55.18 12.42 5.62
CA GLN A 1149 54.91 11.48 4.51
C GLN A 1149 56.07 10.48 4.32
N GLU A 1150 55.92 9.26 3.77
CA GLU A 1150 55.59 8.91 2.38
C GLU A 1150 55.59 7.36 2.23
N THR A 1151 55.03 6.85 1.13
CA THR A 1151 55.20 5.48 0.54
C THR A 1151 54.47 4.28 1.19
N GLU A 1152 53.38 3.82 0.56
CA GLU A 1152 53.11 2.41 0.21
C GLU A 1152 51.72 2.26 -0.44
N ARG A 1153 51.67 2.40 -1.78
CA ARG A 1153 50.61 1.83 -2.63
C ARG A 1153 51.27 0.77 -3.52
N GLU A 1154 51.55 -0.41 -2.97
CA GLU A 1154 51.77 -1.59 -3.83
C GLU A 1154 51.62 -2.97 -3.15
N MET A 1155 51.39 -3.07 -1.83
CA MET A 1155 51.25 -4.38 -1.17
C MET A 1155 49.80 -4.81 -0.80
N VAL A 1156 48.77 -4.01 -1.09
CA VAL A 1156 47.38 -4.36 -0.69
C VAL A 1156 46.55 -4.98 -1.83
N LYS A 1157 47.04 -4.97 -3.08
CA LYS A 1157 46.30 -5.53 -4.22
C LYS A 1157 46.50 -7.06 -4.40
N THR A 1158 47.61 -7.61 -3.92
CA THR A 1158 47.98 -9.00 -4.24
C THR A 1158 47.41 -10.04 -3.27
N GLU A 1159 46.96 -9.64 -2.07
CA GLU A 1159 46.38 -10.56 -1.08
C GLU A 1159 44.85 -10.69 -1.22
N ILE A 1160 44.18 -9.70 -1.84
CA ILE A 1160 42.73 -9.68 -2.03
C ILE A 1160 42.30 -10.54 -3.23
N ASP A 1161 43.11 -10.60 -4.29
CA ASP A 1161 42.83 -11.43 -5.47
C ASP A 1161 43.09 -12.94 -5.22
N LYS A 1162 43.99 -13.29 -4.29
CA LYS A 1162 44.22 -14.70 -3.93
C LYS A 1162 43.11 -15.31 -3.08
N GLN A 1163 42.40 -14.51 -2.28
CA GLN A 1163 41.25 -15.00 -1.49
C GLN A 1163 39.97 -15.13 -2.33
N SER A 1164 39.77 -14.29 -3.34
CA SER A 1164 38.60 -14.35 -4.23
C SER A 1164 38.64 -15.55 -5.17
N GLU A 1165 39.81 -15.89 -5.74
CA GLU A 1165 39.95 -17.07 -6.62
C GLU A 1165 39.76 -18.40 -5.86
N SER A 1166 40.19 -18.49 -4.59
CA SER A 1166 40.01 -19.71 -3.78
C SER A 1166 38.55 -19.96 -3.36
N MET A 1167 37.76 -18.90 -3.18
CA MET A 1167 36.32 -19.02 -2.89
C MET A 1167 35.51 -19.43 -4.13
N ILE A 1168 35.91 -18.98 -5.32
CA ILE A 1168 35.23 -19.33 -6.58
C ILE A 1168 35.49 -20.81 -6.93
N ALA A 1169 36.73 -21.28 -6.75
CA ALA A 1169 37.08 -22.69 -6.95
C ALA A 1169 36.39 -23.64 -5.97
N HIS A 1170 36.18 -23.22 -4.71
CA HIS A 1170 35.44 -24.03 -3.73
C HIS A 1170 33.92 -24.05 -3.95
N THR A 1171 33.36 -23.01 -4.57
CA THR A 1171 31.92 -22.91 -4.86
C THR A 1171 31.53 -23.70 -6.12
N GLN A 1172 32.42 -23.79 -7.11
CA GLN A 1172 32.21 -24.61 -8.32
C GLN A 1172 32.34 -26.12 -8.04
N ALA A 1173 33.12 -26.53 -7.05
CA ALA A 1173 33.27 -27.94 -6.68
C ALA A 1173 32.08 -28.52 -5.89
N THR A 1174 31.30 -27.68 -5.20
CA THR A 1174 30.16 -28.15 -4.38
C THR A 1174 28.83 -28.25 -5.12
N ASN A 1175 28.68 -27.58 -6.27
CA ASN A 1175 27.41 -27.54 -7.01
C ASN A 1175 27.14 -28.77 -7.89
N LYS A 1176 28.12 -29.67 -8.08
CA LYS A 1176 27.90 -30.91 -8.83
C LYS A 1176 27.26 -32.04 -8.02
N ASP A 1177 27.25 -31.94 -6.68
CA ASP A 1177 26.79 -33.02 -5.80
C ASP A 1177 25.73 -32.62 -4.75
N SER A 1178 25.39 -31.33 -4.58
CA SER A 1178 24.34 -30.93 -3.65
C SER A 1178 22.98 -30.76 -4.35
N GLY A 1179 22.20 -31.83 -4.43
CA GLY A 1179 20.82 -31.87 -4.98
C GLY A 1179 19.78 -31.04 -4.20
N LEU A 1180 20.06 -29.75 -3.94
CA LEU A 1180 19.13 -28.82 -3.31
C LEU A 1180 18.23 -28.18 -4.36
N SER A 1181 17.03 -28.75 -4.54
CA SER A 1181 16.01 -28.18 -5.43
C SER A 1181 15.65 -26.73 -5.04
N LEU A 1182 15.19 -25.91 -6.00
CA LEU A 1182 14.73 -24.53 -5.77
C LEU A 1182 13.64 -24.43 -4.70
N SER A 1183 12.84 -25.49 -4.55
CA SER A 1183 11.87 -25.61 -3.48
C SER A 1183 12.56 -25.49 -2.12
N THR A 1184 13.70 -26.15 -1.93
CA THR A 1184 14.50 -26.13 -0.69
C THR A 1184 15.05 -24.74 -0.37
N ILE A 1185 15.44 -23.96 -1.38
CA ILE A 1185 15.94 -22.58 -1.22
C ILE A 1185 14.79 -21.64 -0.85
N GLY A 1186 13.65 -21.75 -1.54
CA GLY A 1186 12.43 -21.01 -1.16
C GLY A 1186 11.95 -21.36 0.25
N TRP A 1187 12.03 -22.64 0.63
CA TRP A 1187 11.71 -23.13 1.96
C TRP A 1187 12.67 -22.60 3.01
N LEU A 1188 13.98 -22.61 2.76
CA LEU A 1188 14.98 -22.02 3.65
C LEU A 1188 14.72 -20.53 3.88
N LEU A 1189 14.31 -19.81 2.85
CA LEU A 1189 14.01 -18.38 2.91
C LEU A 1189 12.73 -18.11 3.72
N ILE A 1190 11.66 -18.89 3.51
CA ILE A 1190 10.44 -18.85 4.33
C ILE A 1190 10.78 -19.19 5.79
N ILE A 1191 11.55 -20.25 6.03
CA ILE A 1191 12.01 -20.65 7.36
C ILE A 1191 12.85 -19.54 8.01
N LEU A 1192 13.68 -18.82 7.25
CA LEU A 1192 14.45 -17.67 7.73
C LEU A 1192 13.56 -16.49 8.12
N ILE A 1193 12.53 -16.18 7.33
CA ILE A 1193 11.52 -15.14 7.66
C ILE A 1193 10.76 -15.55 8.92
N MET A 1194 10.35 -16.81 9.00
CA MET A 1194 9.65 -17.40 10.14
C MET A 1194 10.48 -17.34 11.42
N PHE A 1195 11.75 -17.75 11.36
CA PHE A 1195 12.68 -17.68 12.48
C PHE A 1195 12.96 -16.23 12.87
N SER A 1196 13.11 -15.32 11.91
CA SER A 1196 13.32 -13.90 12.18
C SER A 1196 12.13 -13.29 12.91
N LEU A 1197 10.90 -13.59 12.46
CA LEU A 1197 9.67 -13.15 13.12
C LEU A 1197 9.53 -13.76 14.53
N LEU A 1198 9.80 -15.06 14.66
CA LEU A 1198 9.77 -15.78 15.93
C LEU A 1198 10.79 -15.19 16.90
N ILE A 1199 12.01 -14.89 16.43
CA ILE A 1199 13.06 -14.23 17.21
C ILE A 1199 12.60 -12.84 17.65
N VAL A 1200 12.00 -12.03 16.77
CA VAL A 1200 11.44 -10.72 17.15
C VAL A 1200 10.35 -10.85 18.21
N LEU A 1201 9.42 -11.80 18.05
CA LEU A 1201 8.34 -12.06 19.02
C LEU A 1201 8.88 -12.60 20.36
N ILE A 1202 9.88 -13.49 20.33
CA ILE A 1202 10.56 -14.03 21.51
C ILE A 1202 11.36 -12.94 22.22
N ILE A 1203 12.13 -12.11 21.50
CA ILE A 1203 12.87 -10.98 22.06
C ILE A 1203 11.88 -9.99 22.71
N LEU A 1204 10.76 -9.68 22.03
CA LEU A 1204 9.69 -8.87 22.60
C LEU A 1204 9.14 -9.52 23.88
N GLY A 1205 8.81 -10.82 23.85
CA GLY A 1205 8.30 -11.59 24.98
C GLY A 1205 9.24 -11.69 26.19
N LEU A 1206 10.51 -12.02 25.96
CA LEU A 1206 11.57 -12.12 26.97
C LEU A 1206 11.92 -10.74 27.55
N SER A 1207 11.96 -9.71 26.71
CA SER A 1207 12.12 -8.33 27.14
C SER A 1207 10.95 -7.92 28.05
N ILE A 1208 9.71 -8.31 27.71
CA ILE A 1208 8.54 -8.06 28.56
C ILE A 1208 8.68 -8.80 29.92
N ARG A 1209 9.31 -9.99 29.95
CA ARG A 1209 9.58 -10.75 31.19
C ARG A 1209 10.60 -10.06 32.08
N LYS A 1210 11.70 -9.52 31.52
CA LYS A 1210 12.70 -8.71 32.25
C LYS A 1210 12.08 -7.45 32.87
N ASP A 1211 11.16 -6.77 32.17
CA ASP A 1211 10.49 -5.57 32.67
C ASP A 1211 9.58 -5.82 33.88
N LYS A 1212 8.87 -6.96 33.95
CA LYS A 1212 8.08 -7.31 35.14
C LYS A 1212 8.96 -7.62 36.34
N LYS A 1213 10.13 -8.24 36.11
CA LYS A 1213 11.14 -8.47 37.15
C LYS A 1213 11.72 -7.14 37.66
N ARG A 1214 12.03 -6.19 36.76
CA ARG A 1214 12.48 -4.83 37.12
C ARG A 1214 11.39 -4.04 37.87
N ARG A 1215 10.13 -4.08 37.43
CA ARG A 1215 9.02 -3.41 38.15
C ARG A 1215 8.70 -4.07 39.50
N GLN A 1216 8.80 -5.40 39.62
CA GLN A 1216 8.66 -6.09 40.92
C GLN A 1216 9.83 -5.80 41.87
N ASN A 1217 11.04 -5.58 41.35
CA ASN A 1217 12.20 -5.17 42.13
C ASN A 1217 12.26 -3.65 42.42
N HIS A 1218 11.40 -2.84 41.79
CA HIS A 1218 11.29 -1.41 42.06
C HIS A 1218 10.09 -1.07 42.96
N ASN A 1219 9.11 -1.98 43.04
CA ASN A 1219 7.99 -1.93 44.00
C ASN A 1219 8.27 -2.73 45.29
N ARG A 1220 9.35 -3.50 45.32
CA ARG A 1220 10.00 -4.00 46.54
C ARG A 1220 11.11 -3.04 46.89
#